data_AF-A0A0E0ITU4-F1
#
_entry.id   AF-A0A0E0ITU4-F1
#
_cell.length_a   1.000
_cell.length_b   1.000
_cell.length_c   1.000
_cell.angle_alpha   90.00
_cell.angle_beta   90.00
_cell.angle_gamma   90.00
#
_symmetry.space_group_name_H-M   'P 1'
#
loop_
_entity.id
_entity.type
_entity.pdbx_description
1 polymer ?
#
loop_
_entity_poly.entity_id
_entity_poly.type
_entity_poly.pdbx_seq_one_letter_code
_entity_poly.pdbx_strand_id
1 'polypeptide(L)'
;MAGRVIAQGYRVVDEERHAVNYRSSVWGDYFIRNPILPHNYRKSLEWMTERCDDLIVETREMFVDILNPFAKMKLIDALQRLGVSYHFKEEIDNSLESLVSVKFANDDFHAISLQFRLLRQQRRYMPCDAFKEFIDKQGNLNGTLCSDTRALLALYEAAHLGTPNEEILREAQVETTNQLKRIVDCIEKPLSNKVRHALETPSFRRMKRLEARLYIPLYEEDKEECNEMILELAKLDFYLLQRLHREEVKEICEWYHGLESPRELFYARHRPAEAYFWALGVYYEPEYSKPRKLLAKFIATITPYDDTFDNYGLWKELQPFADVMQRWDEKGAEQLGRCYKEYAQFMFGTMNEIEGALPKGTPRKNVNVIKDIITEVCKGYVTEIDWRDSKYIPPLKEHLQITLVTCFYWAINCTAFVVFQESVTEEVMIWMSGFPQIVKDSCIVSRLMDDIVAHAFETERNNVATAVTCYMKEYDSTKEEAIKALWNDVENAWKDMNEEYLKLTSIPSSLLIQSVSIMNNRVSKLASDDPMKHVGPTGDDRQEANAAAAVPFDALTIAAVLLGASSISVKTRTLYHHRGQERCSQNSPTTCLLCRKPLESAGEAKGLPATNLLNHLHGQTPSPHFPKGSTTIVWKQTSQKRRGAPRRGRRPSWPKEELKVEDRSTKDVVVFYVTNEKLKGKRS
;
A
#
# COMPACT_ATOMS: atom_id res chain seq x y z
N MET A 1 -8.28 -33.80 8.03
CA MET A 1 -6.81 -33.69 8.22
C MET A 1 -6.52 -32.33 8.82
N ALA A 2 -5.67 -32.26 9.85
CA ALA A 2 -5.21 -30.99 10.42
C ALA A 2 -4.06 -30.48 9.54
N GLY A 3 -4.32 -29.45 8.71
CA GLY A 3 -3.30 -28.84 7.85
C GLY A 3 -2.25 -28.08 8.68
N ARG A 4 -1.02 -28.03 8.18
CA ARG A 4 0.09 -27.25 8.77
C ARG A 4 -0.25 -25.76 8.73
N VAL A 5 0.02 -25.05 9.82
CA VAL A 5 -0.08 -23.59 9.90
C VAL A 5 1.32 -23.01 9.67
N ILE A 6 1.43 -22.03 8.78
CA ILE A 6 2.67 -21.32 8.44
C ILE A 6 2.64 -19.91 9.03
N ALA A 7 3.74 -19.16 8.88
CA ALA A 7 3.84 -17.76 9.25
C ALA A 7 2.60 -16.96 8.78
N GLN A 8 2.19 -15.97 9.59
CA GLN A 8 0.89 -15.25 9.53
C GLN A 8 -0.38 -16.06 9.79
N GLY A 9 -0.29 -17.35 10.15
CA GLY A 9 -1.47 -18.10 10.58
C GLY A 9 -2.33 -18.65 9.45
N TYR A 10 -1.82 -18.65 8.22
CA TYR A 10 -2.44 -19.37 7.12
C TYR A 10 -2.22 -20.88 7.26
N ARG A 11 -3.18 -21.66 6.78
CA ARG A 11 -3.17 -23.12 6.74
C ARG A 11 -2.93 -23.58 5.31
N VAL A 12 -1.93 -24.44 5.14
CA VAL A 12 -1.75 -25.20 3.90
C VAL A 12 -2.88 -26.23 3.82
N VAL A 13 -3.69 -26.12 2.78
CA VAL A 13 -4.87 -26.99 2.56
C VAL A 13 -4.58 -28.12 1.58
N ASP A 14 -3.58 -27.93 0.70
CA ASP A 14 -3.08 -28.93 -0.24
C ASP A 14 -1.57 -28.75 -0.37
N GLU A 15 -0.79 -29.72 0.12
CA GLU A 15 0.68 -29.68 0.06
C GLU A 15 1.20 -29.90 -1.36
N GLU A 16 0.50 -30.69 -2.19
CA GLU A 16 0.93 -30.96 -3.57
C GLU A 16 0.76 -29.71 -4.45
N ARG A 17 -0.34 -28.97 -4.23
CA ARG A 17 -0.62 -27.72 -4.95
C ARG A 17 -0.05 -26.48 -4.29
N HIS A 18 0.57 -26.62 -3.12
CA HIS A 18 0.98 -25.51 -2.26
C HIS A 18 -0.18 -24.55 -1.92
N ALA A 19 -1.42 -25.06 -1.93
CA ALA A 19 -2.61 -24.23 -1.78
C ALA A 19 -2.79 -23.78 -0.32
N VAL A 20 -3.14 -22.51 -0.17
CA VAL A 20 -3.28 -21.84 1.12
C VAL A 20 -4.72 -21.36 1.31
N ASN A 21 -5.24 -21.47 2.53
CA ASN A 21 -6.56 -20.91 2.85
C ASN A 21 -6.51 -19.37 3.03
N TYR A 22 -6.38 -18.64 1.94
CA TYR A 22 -6.42 -17.18 2.01
C TYR A 22 -7.69 -16.68 2.67
N ARG A 23 -7.54 -15.68 3.54
CA ARG A 23 -8.67 -14.98 4.14
C ARG A 23 -9.46 -14.28 3.03
N SER A 24 -10.78 -14.30 3.14
CA SER A 24 -11.65 -13.47 2.30
C SER A 24 -11.28 -11.99 2.46
N SER A 25 -11.60 -11.18 1.45
CA SER A 25 -11.40 -9.73 1.55
C SER A 25 -12.09 -9.20 2.81
N VAL A 26 -11.35 -8.39 3.57
CA VAL A 26 -11.88 -7.69 4.75
C VAL A 26 -12.97 -6.68 4.38
N TRP A 27 -13.19 -6.40 3.10
CA TRP A 27 -14.25 -5.48 2.66
C TRP A 27 -15.56 -6.20 2.35
N GLY A 28 -15.52 -7.50 2.00
CA GLY A 28 -16.68 -8.21 1.47
C GLY A 28 -17.37 -7.38 0.36
N ASP A 29 -18.66 -7.12 0.52
CA ASP A 29 -19.44 -6.26 -0.37
C ASP A 29 -19.70 -4.86 0.19
N TYR A 30 -18.88 -4.40 1.15
CA TYR A 30 -19.06 -3.12 1.83
C TYR A 30 -19.14 -1.95 0.85
N PHE A 31 -18.19 -1.84 -0.09
CA PHE A 31 -18.14 -0.73 -1.05
C PHE A 31 -19.31 -0.77 -2.05
N ILE A 32 -19.83 -1.96 -2.35
CA ILE A 32 -21.02 -2.15 -3.19
C ILE A 32 -22.28 -1.67 -2.46
N ARG A 33 -22.44 -2.08 -1.19
CA ARG A 33 -23.62 -1.77 -0.37
C ARG A 33 -23.63 -0.36 0.20
N ASN A 34 -22.45 0.23 0.38
CA ASN A 34 -22.25 1.56 0.98
C ASN A 34 -21.43 2.46 0.03
N PRO A 35 -21.91 2.74 -1.18
CA PRO A 35 -21.13 3.52 -2.14
C PRO A 35 -21.00 4.99 -1.72
N ILE A 36 -22.07 5.54 -1.12
CA ILE A 36 -22.15 6.96 -0.79
C ILE A 36 -21.58 7.20 0.61
N LEU A 37 -20.71 8.20 0.74
CA LEU A 37 -20.33 8.74 2.05
C LEU A 37 -21.56 9.34 2.72
N PRO A 38 -21.87 8.96 3.97
CA PRO A 38 -22.89 9.63 4.75
C PRO A 38 -22.59 11.13 4.75
N HIS A 39 -23.50 11.93 4.17
CA HIS A 39 -23.35 13.37 4.14
C HIS A 39 -23.62 13.91 5.55
N ASN A 40 -22.57 13.90 6.37
CA ASN A 40 -22.60 14.35 7.75
C ASN A 40 -22.31 15.85 7.87
N TYR A 41 -22.06 16.53 6.75
CA TYR A 41 -21.84 17.96 6.71
C TYR A 41 -23.15 18.72 6.77
N ARG A 42 -23.12 19.89 7.41
CA ARG A 42 -24.27 20.80 7.47
C ARG A 42 -24.54 21.48 6.12
N LYS A 43 -23.52 21.53 5.27
CA LYS A 43 -23.48 22.31 4.03
C LYS A 43 -23.71 21.37 2.85
N SER A 44 -24.54 21.78 1.88
CA SER A 44 -24.83 20.98 0.69
C SER A 44 -23.57 20.71 -0.14
N LEU A 45 -23.65 19.70 -1.01
CA LEU A 45 -22.59 19.42 -1.97
C LEU A 45 -22.29 20.63 -2.87
N GLU A 46 -23.34 21.24 -3.43
CA GLU A 46 -23.25 22.43 -4.27
C GLU A 46 -22.47 23.54 -3.56
N TRP A 47 -22.80 23.82 -2.30
CA TRP A 47 -22.07 24.82 -1.51
C TRP A 47 -20.59 24.45 -1.32
N MET A 48 -20.28 23.16 -1.09
CA MET A 48 -18.88 22.73 -0.90
C MET A 48 -18.09 22.88 -2.20
N THR A 49 -18.69 22.56 -3.35
CA THR A 49 -18.08 22.77 -4.66
C THR A 49 -17.87 24.25 -4.94
N GLU A 50 -18.89 25.08 -4.80
CA GLU A 50 -18.79 26.54 -4.98
C GLU A 50 -17.73 27.15 -4.06
N ARG A 51 -17.73 26.78 -2.77
CA ARG A 51 -16.72 27.28 -1.82
C ARG A 51 -15.32 26.80 -2.16
N CYS A 52 -15.17 25.58 -2.70
CA CYS A 52 -13.90 25.07 -3.17
C CYS A 52 -13.39 25.92 -4.35
N ASP A 53 -14.26 26.23 -5.31
CA ASP A 53 -13.94 27.07 -6.46
C ASP A 53 -13.52 28.49 -6.04
N ASP A 54 -14.26 29.10 -5.10
CA ASP A 54 -13.91 30.40 -4.51
C ASP A 54 -12.51 30.37 -3.87
N LEU A 55 -12.25 29.35 -3.04
CA LEU A 55 -10.97 29.18 -2.35
C LEU A 55 -9.81 28.94 -3.33
N ILE A 56 -10.06 28.26 -4.45
CA ILE A 56 -9.07 28.09 -5.51
C ILE A 56 -8.73 29.47 -6.10
N VAL A 57 -9.72 30.30 -6.42
CA VAL A 57 -9.48 31.66 -6.94
C VAL A 57 -8.72 32.52 -5.93
N GLU A 58 -9.16 32.54 -4.66
CA GLU A 58 -8.48 33.26 -3.57
C GLU A 58 -7.01 32.80 -3.41
N THR A 59 -6.75 31.49 -3.58
CA THR A 59 -5.39 30.93 -3.49
C THR A 59 -4.53 31.35 -4.69
N ARG A 60 -5.11 31.47 -5.89
CA ARG A 60 -4.38 31.99 -7.07
C ARG A 60 -3.95 33.44 -6.87
N GLU A 61 -4.81 34.28 -6.29
CA GLU A 61 -4.47 35.66 -5.94
C GLU A 61 -3.32 35.70 -4.92
N MET A 62 -3.32 34.78 -3.95
CA MET A 62 -2.24 34.65 -2.97
C MET A 62 -0.86 34.37 -3.61
N PHE A 63 -0.80 33.62 -4.72
CA PHE A 63 0.46 33.42 -5.45
C PHE A 63 1.05 34.71 -6.03
N VAL A 64 0.18 35.65 -6.42
CA VAL A 64 0.57 36.97 -6.94
C VAL A 64 1.04 37.88 -5.80
N ASP A 65 0.31 37.87 -4.68
CA ASP A 65 0.57 38.76 -3.54
C ASP A 65 1.83 38.39 -2.74
N ILE A 66 2.18 37.10 -2.68
CA ILE A 66 3.38 36.66 -1.95
C ILE A 66 4.63 37.01 -2.77
N LEU A 67 5.32 38.08 -2.35
CA LEU A 67 6.59 38.50 -2.94
C LEU A 67 7.80 37.77 -2.35
N ASN A 68 7.73 37.33 -1.09
CA ASN A 68 8.84 36.65 -0.43
C ASN A 68 9.01 35.21 -0.97
N PRO A 69 10.17 34.84 -1.55
CA PRO A 69 10.37 33.52 -2.15
C PRO A 69 10.20 32.36 -1.16
N PHE A 70 10.66 32.52 0.08
CA PHE A 70 10.53 31.47 1.11
C PHE A 70 9.07 31.26 1.52
N ALA A 71 8.29 32.33 1.69
CA ALA A 71 6.86 32.22 1.95
C ALA A 71 6.12 31.54 0.79
N LYS A 72 6.50 31.82 -0.46
CA LYS A 72 5.94 31.17 -1.65
C LYS A 72 6.27 29.67 -1.68
N MET A 73 7.50 29.30 -1.32
CA MET A 73 7.88 27.89 -1.19
C MET A 73 7.08 27.16 -0.11
N LYS A 74 6.83 27.79 1.05
CA LYS A 74 5.97 27.20 2.10
C LYS A 74 4.54 26.99 1.63
N LEU A 75 3.99 27.91 0.83
CA LEU A 75 2.67 27.74 0.23
C LEU A 75 2.65 26.54 -0.72
N ILE A 76 3.63 26.44 -1.63
CA ILE A 76 3.74 25.31 -2.57
C ILE A 76 3.84 23.98 -1.82
N ASP A 77 4.69 23.90 -0.79
CA ASP A 77 4.85 22.69 0.02
C ASP A 77 3.55 22.29 0.73
N ALA A 78 2.85 23.27 1.31
CA ALA A 78 1.56 23.03 1.94
C ALA A 78 0.53 22.50 0.93
N LEU A 79 0.38 23.13 -0.24
CA LEU A 79 -0.56 22.70 -1.28
C LEU A 79 -0.28 21.28 -1.77
N GLN A 80 1.00 20.92 -1.94
CA GLN A 80 1.41 19.58 -2.37
C GLN A 80 1.14 18.52 -1.30
N ARG A 81 1.52 18.77 -0.04
CA ARG A 81 1.29 17.84 1.07
C ARG A 81 -0.18 17.70 1.41
N LEU A 82 -0.98 18.75 1.23
CA LEU A 82 -2.44 18.73 1.44
C LEU A 82 -3.20 18.10 0.27
N GLY A 83 -2.53 17.77 -0.83
CA GLY A 83 -3.12 17.07 -1.97
C GLY A 83 -4.04 17.94 -2.83
N VAL A 84 -3.83 19.26 -2.83
CA VAL A 84 -4.61 20.23 -3.63
C VAL A 84 -3.77 20.97 -4.67
N SER A 85 -2.47 20.65 -4.76
CA SER A 85 -1.56 21.29 -5.73
C SER A 85 -1.95 21.11 -7.18
N TYR A 86 -2.75 20.10 -7.51
CA TYR A 86 -3.18 19.83 -8.89
C TYR A 86 -4.09 20.94 -9.47
N HIS A 87 -4.70 21.78 -8.63
CA HIS A 87 -5.46 22.97 -9.05
C HIS A 87 -4.57 24.15 -9.48
N PHE A 88 -3.28 24.09 -9.14
CA PHE A 88 -2.34 25.21 -9.23
C PHE A 88 -1.07 24.86 -10.05
N LYS A 89 -1.20 23.96 -11.03
CA LYS A 89 -0.05 23.44 -11.81
C LYS A 89 0.76 24.59 -12.44
N GLU A 90 0.08 25.53 -13.10
CA GLU A 90 0.73 26.68 -13.77
C GLU A 90 1.39 27.65 -12.77
N GLU A 91 0.69 28.01 -11.69
CA GLU A 91 1.20 28.92 -10.67
C GLU A 91 2.42 28.34 -9.96
N ILE A 92 2.39 27.04 -9.65
CA ILE A 92 3.52 26.31 -9.07
C ILE A 92 4.69 26.28 -10.06
N ASP A 93 4.46 25.91 -11.32
CA ASP A 93 5.52 25.82 -12.32
C ASP A 93 6.22 27.16 -12.56
N ASN A 94 5.45 28.24 -12.70
CA ASN A 94 5.96 29.61 -12.83
C ASN A 94 6.76 30.04 -11.58
N SER A 95 6.26 29.69 -10.39
CA SER A 95 6.94 29.99 -9.13
C SER A 95 8.28 29.26 -9.05
N LEU A 96 8.32 27.97 -9.41
CA LEU A 96 9.54 27.17 -9.40
C LEU A 96 10.55 27.63 -10.46
N GLU A 97 10.10 28.13 -11.60
CA GLU A 97 10.98 28.78 -12.60
C GLU A 97 11.72 29.97 -11.99
N SER A 98 10.98 30.86 -11.32
CA SER A 98 11.59 32.02 -10.67
C SER A 98 12.60 31.62 -9.58
N LEU A 99 12.32 30.53 -8.85
CA LEU A 99 13.14 30.04 -7.74
C LEU A 99 14.49 29.48 -8.18
N VAL A 100 14.68 29.07 -9.44
CA VAL A 100 15.99 28.57 -9.94
C VAL A 100 17.10 29.61 -9.76
N SER A 101 16.75 30.89 -9.92
CA SER A 101 17.70 32.01 -9.85
C SER A 101 17.90 32.59 -8.44
N VAL A 102 17.04 32.22 -7.49
CA VAL A 102 17.04 32.79 -6.14
C VAL A 102 18.21 32.21 -5.33
N LYS A 103 18.95 33.10 -4.67
CA LYS A 103 20.00 32.75 -3.71
C LYS A 103 19.61 33.21 -2.32
N PHE A 104 19.49 32.27 -1.39
CA PHE A 104 19.31 32.56 0.03
C PHE A 104 20.66 32.79 0.71
N ALA A 105 20.65 33.33 1.93
CA ALA A 105 21.87 33.43 2.71
C ALA A 105 22.38 32.03 3.08
N ASN A 106 23.70 31.84 3.22
CA ASN A 106 24.29 30.52 3.45
C ASN A 106 23.80 29.85 4.75
N ASP A 107 23.29 30.63 5.70
CA ASP A 107 22.73 30.18 6.98
C ASP A 107 21.20 30.01 6.96
N ASP A 108 20.51 30.29 5.85
CA ASP A 108 19.08 30.04 5.65
C ASP A 108 18.80 28.54 5.35
N PHE A 109 19.23 27.65 6.23
CA PHE A 109 19.25 26.21 6.01
C PHE A 109 17.88 25.62 5.59
N HIS A 110 16.80 26.12 6.20
CA HIS A 110 15.44 25.71 5.86
C HIS A 110 15.07 26.13 4.43
N ALA A 111 15.34 27.40 4.06
CA ALA A 111 14.98 27.90 2.73
C ALA A 111 15.76 27.17 1.63
N ILE A 112 17.06 26.95 1.81
CA ILE A 112 17.91 26.23 0.85
C ILE A 112 17.45 24.77 0.70
N SER A 113 17.19 24.07 1.81
CA SER A 113 16.72 22.67 1.76
C SER A 113 15.36 22.54 1.09
N LEU A 114 14.43 23.46 1.40
CA LEU A 114 13.11 23.49 0.80
C LEU A 114 13.19 23.83 -0.70
N GLN A 115 14.00 24.81 -1.09
CA GLN A 115 14.26 25.15 -2.49
C GLN A 115 14.79 23.94 -3.27
N PHE A 116 15.83 23.29 -2.75
CA PHE A 116 16.42 22.10 -3.35
C PHE A 116 15.37 21.02 -3.59
N ARG A 117 14.60 20.69 -2.55
CA ARG A 117 13.55 19.66 -2.62
C ARG A 117 12.49 20.03 -3.65
N LEU A 118 11.96 21.25 -3.59
CA LEU A 118 10.87 21.70 -4.46
C LEU A 118 11.28 21.75 -5.93
N LEU A 119 12.53 22.14 -6.23
CA LEU A 119 13.07 22.14 -7.58
C LEU A 119 13.29 20.70 -8.09
N ARG A 120 14.00 19.87 -7.32
CA ARG A 120 14.37 18.50 -7.73
C ARG A 120 13.15 17.62 -8.00
N GLN A 121 12.12 17.69 -7.16
CA GLN A 121 10.89 16.90 -7.37
C GLN A 121 10.11 17.31 -8.64
N GLN A 122 10.37 18.48 -9.21
CA GLN A 122 9.79 18.96 -10.49
C GLN A 122 10.82 18.96 -11.63
N ARG A 123 11.84 18.09 -11.55
CA ARG A 123 12.94 17.95 -12.52
C ARG A 123 13.81 19.19 -12.73
N ARG A 124 13.73 20.20 -11.87
CA ARG A 124 14.59 21.37 -11.95
C ARG A 124 15.89 21.05 -11.20
N TYR A 125 16.96 20.87 -11.96
CA TYR A 125 18.25 20.51 -11.37
C TYR A 125 18.82 21.67 -10.54
N MET A 126 18.99 21.44 -9.24
CA MET A 126 19.74 22.30 -8.34
C MET A 126 20.95 21.50 -7.81
N PRO A 127 22.20 21.98 -7.92
CA PRO A 127 23.38 21.25 -7.43
C PRO A 127 23.34 21.01 -5.90
N CYS A 128 23.80 19.84 -5.44
CA CYS A 128 23.92 19.54 -4.01
C CYS A 128 25.05 20.33 -3.30
N ASP A 129 25.91 21.01 -4.07
CA ASP A 129 26.96 21.91 -3.56
C ASP A 129 26.43 22.99 -2.62
N ALA A 130 25.14 23.35 -2.73
CA ALA A 130 24.46 24.25 -1.80
C ALA A 130 24.51 23.77 -0.33
N PHE A 131 24.69 22.47 -0.10
CA PHE A 131 24.79 21.89 1.24
C PHE A 131 26.21 21.88 1.82
N LYS A 132 27.25 22.29 1.07
CA LYS A 132 28.63 22.35 1.61
C LYS A 132 28.73 23.26 2.83
N GLU A 133 27.95 24.34 2.85
CA GLU A 133 27.89 25.31 3.96
C GLU A 133 27.14 24.75 5.19
N PHE A 134 26.44 23.63 5.05
CA PHE A 134 25.73 22.97 6.15
C PHE A 134 26.68 22.09 6.98
N ILE A 135 27.90 21.88 6.49
CA ILE A 135 28.94 21.08 7.13
C ILE A 135 29.93 22.02 7.81
N ASP A 136 30.21 21.77 9.08
CA ASP A 136 31.20 22.53 9.84
C ASP A 136 32.64 22.13 9.46
N LYS A 137 33.63 22.84 10.03
CA LYS A 137 35.05 22.58 9.76
C LYS A 137 35.52 21.20 10.23
N GLN A 138 34.74 20.53 11.08
CA GLN A 138 35.01 19.20 11.62
C GLN A 138 34.34 18.10 10.78
N GLY A 139 33.59 18.45 9.73
CA GLY A 139 32.90 17.50 8.88
C GLY A 139 31.53 17.07 9.40
N ASN A 140 30.98 17.74 10.43
CA ASN A 140 29.67 17.43 11.00
C ASN A 140 28.61 18.41 10.52
N LEU A 141 27.33 18.07 10.66
CA LEU A 141 26.25 19.04 10.46
C LEU A 141 26.43 20.26 11.39
N ASN A 142 26.23 21.45 10.84
CA ASN A 142 26.37 22.72 11.54
C ASN A 142 25.51 22.75 12.82
N GLY A 143 26.11 23.17 13.95
CA GLY A 143 25.42 23.20 15.24
C GLY A 143 24.15 24.07 15.25
N THR A 144 24.12 25.17 14.49
CA THR A 144 22.93 26.02 14.34
C THR A 144 21.81 25.27 13.62
N LEU A 145 22.14 24.55 12.54
CA LEU A 145 21.19 23.67 11.84
C LEU A 145 20.65 22.58 12.78
N CYS A 146 21.51 21.93 13.57
CA CYS A 146 21.09 20.91 14.52
C CYS A 146 20.15 21.43 15.62
N SER A 147 20.20 22.73 15.91
CA SER A 147 19.31 23.39 16.88
C SER A 147 17.95 23.79 16.28
N ASP A 148 17.86 23.95 14.96
CA ASP A 148 16.60 24.24 14.25
C ASP A 148 15.99 22.93 13.71
N THR A 149 15.01 22.41 14.43
CA THR A 149 14.30 21.18 14.06
C THR A 149 13.60 21.28 12.70
N ARG A 150 13.10 22.46 12.29
CA ARG A 150 12.43 22.62 10.99
C ARG A 150 13.44 22.59 9.86
N ALA A 151 14.57 23.27 10.03
CA ALA A 151 15.66 23.21 9.06
C ALA A 151 16.22 21.78 8.92
N LEU A 152 16.41 21.08 10.05
CA LEU A 152 16.88 19.69 10.05
C LEU A 152 15.90 18.74 9.35
N LEU A 153 14.59 18.93 9.60
CA LEU A 153 13.54 18.18 8.91
C LEU A 153 13.48 18.49 7.41
N ALA A 154 13.67 19.76 7.02
CA ALA A 154 13.73 20.15 5.61
C ALA A 154 14.92 19.51 4.89
N LEU A 155 16.09 19.45 5.54
CA LEU A 155 17.26 18.76 5.00
C LEU A 155 17.03 17.25 4.89
N TYR A 156 16.41 16.63 5.90
CA TYR A 156 16.02 15.21 5.85
C TYR A 156 15.16 14.92 4.61
N GLU A 157 14.12 15.72 4.37
CA GLU A 157 13.25 15.55 3.20
C GLU A 157 14.00 15.79 1.88
N ALA A 158 14.91 16.77 1.84
CA ALA A 158 15.72 17.07 0.67
C ALA A 158 16.74 15.97 0.33
N ALA A 159 17.37 15.37 1.34
CA ALA A 159 18.39 14.33 1.19
C ALA A 159 17.86 13.08 0.47
N HIS A 160 16.57 12.78 0.60
CA HIS A 160 15.93 11.65 -0.08
C HIS A 160 15.77 11.82 -1.61
N LEU A 161 16.06 13.01 -2.14
CA LEU A 161 16.10 13.32 -3.58
C LEU A 161 17.52 13.28 -4.17
N GLY A 162 18.50 12.78 -3.42
CA GLY A 162 19.86 12.60 -3.91
C GLY A 162 19.95 11.58 -5.04
N THR A 163 20.98 11.75 -5.87
CA THR A 163 21.37 10.83 -6.96
C THR A 163 22.63 10.04 -6.56
N PRO A 164 23.04 8.99 -7.31
CA PRO A 164 24.12 8.10 -6.90
C PRO A 164 25.47 8.80 -6.70
N ASN A 165 25.71 9.89 -7.42
CA ASN A 165 26.97 10.63 -7.42
C ASN A 165 27.00 11.80 -6.41
N GLU A 166 25.98 11.94 -5.56
CA GLU A 166 25.83 13.06 -4.63
C GLU A 166 26.08 12.66 -3.18
N GLU A 167 27.36 12.50 -2.84
CA GLU A 167 27.77 11.92 -1.56
C GLU A 167 27.26 12.70 -0.34
N ILE A 168 27.31 14.02 -0.44
CA ILE A 168 26.82 14.93 0.61
C ILE A 168 25.36 14.66 0.99
N LEU A 169 24.52 14.24 0.04
CA LEU A 169 23.12 13.93 0.29
C LEU A 169 22.95 12.54 0.91
N ARG A 170 23.80 11.57 0.53
CA ARG A 170 23.82 10.25 1.17
C ARG A 170 24.22 10.37 2.64
N GLU A 171 25.25 11.14 2.95
CA GLU A 171 25.67 11.41 4.33
C GLU A 171 24.59 12.20 5.09
N ALA A 172 24.01 13.25 4.49
CA ALA A 172 22.94 14.02 5.10
C ALA A 172 21.70 13.17 5.40
N GLN A 173 21.33 12.23 4.52
CA GLN A 173 20.21 11.31 4.75
C GLN A 173 20.42 10.51 6.03
N VAL A 174 21.61 9.93 6.23
CA VAL A 174 21.95 9.13 7.41
C VAL A 174 21.99 10.00 8.67
N GLU A 175 22.70 11.12 8.62
CA GLU A 175 22.93 11.96 9.80
C GLU A 175 21.64 12.63 10.27
N THR A 176 20.86 13.22 9.37
CA THR A 176 19.57 13.84 9.74
C THR A 176 18.60 12.80 10.29
N THR A 177 18.56 11.59 9.74
CA THR A 177 17.74 10.49 10.28
C THR A 177 18.12 10.16 11.72
N ASN A 178 19.43 9.99 12.00
CA ASN A 178 19.93 9.65 13.33
C ASN A 178 19.64 10.77 14.33
N GLN A 179 19.88 12.03 13.95
CA GLN A 179 19.62 13.18 14.81
C GLN A 179 18.14 13.34 15.11
N LEU A 180 17.26 13.32 14.09
CA LEU A 180 15.82 13.44 14.28
C LEU A 180 15.27 12.34 15.19
N LYS A 181 15.70 11.07 15.01
CA LYS A 181 15.35 9.96 15.90
C LYS A 181 15.78 10.21 17.35
N ARG A 182 16.94 10.82 17.57
CA ARG A 182 17.46 11.14 18.91
C ARG A 182 16.68 12.25 19.61
N ILE A 183 16.21 13.25 18.87
CA ILE A 183 15.58 14.45 19.45
C ILE A 183 14.05 14.43 19.45
N VAL A 184 13.41 13.50 18.71
CA VAL A 184 11.95 13.50 18.47
C VAL A 184 11.09 13.51 19.74
N ASP A 185 11.54 12.86 20.80
CA ASP A 185 10.83 12.82 22.08
C ASP A 185 11.07 14.05 22.96
N CYS A 186 12.05 14.88 22.62
CA CYS A 186 12.36 16.14 23.27
C CYS A 186 11.67 17.36 22.60
N ILE A 187 11.08 17.17 21.41
CA ILE A 187 10.43 18.25 20.65
C ILE A 187 8.96 18.39 21.06
N GLU A 188 8.51 19.63 21.26
CA GLU A 188 7.11 19.92 21.58
C GLU A 188 6.15 19.61 20.41
N LYS A 189 4.89 19.33 20.75
CA LYS A 189 3.84 19.17 19.74
C LYS A 189 3.44 20.54 19.18
N PRO A 190 3.12 20.63 17.88
CA PRO A 190 2.92 19.52 16.93
C PRO A 190 4.17 19.12 16.13
N LEU A 191 5.28 19.83 16.26
CA LEU A 191 6.48 19.60 15.44
C LEU A 191 7.03 18.17 15.61
N SER A 192 7.01 17.61 16.82
CA SER A 192 7.42 16.21 17.01
C SER A 192 6.52 15.20 16.28
N ASN A 193 5.24 15.51 16.07
CA ASN A 193 4.36 14.66 15.25
C ASN A 193 4.76 14.73 13.77
N LYS A 194 5.11 15.92 13.25
CA LYS A 194 5.64 16.10 11.88
C LYS A 194 6.95 15.33 11.68
N VAL A 195 7.85 15.39 12.66
CA VAL A 195 9.12 14.63 12.63
C VAL A 195 8.86 13.12 12.62
N ARG A 196 7.99 12.60 13.49
CA ARG A 196 7.62 11.17 13.48
C ARG A 196 7.02 10.75 12.15
N HIS A 197 6.10 11.56 11.60
CA HIS A 197 5.46 11.31 10.32
C HIS A 197 6.47 11.22 9.16
N ALA A 198 7.47 12.13 9.11
CA ALA A 198 8.51 12.09 8.10
C ALA A 198 9.51 10.93 8.29
N LEU A 199 9.84 10.57 9.54
CA LEU A 199 10.71 9.44 9.88
C LEU A 199 10.10 8.08 9.55
N GLU A 200 8.77 7.96 9.55
CA GLU A 200 8.08 6.76 9.07
C GLU A 200 8.23 6.61 7.54
N THR A 201 8.02 7.70 6.79
CA THR A 201 8.28 7.74 5.36
C THR A 201 8.48 9.19 4.92
N PRO A 202 9.56 9.50 4.18
CA PRO A 202 9.75 10.82 3.57
C PRO A 202 8.57 11.16 2.64
N SER A 203 8.19 12.44 2.62
CA SER A 203 7.01 12.95 1.89
C SER A 203 7.04 12.66 0.40
N PHE A 204 8.21 12.70 -0.23
CA PHE A 204 8.36 12.40 -1.65
C PHE A 204 8.12 10.92 -1.97
N ARG A 205 8.40 10.03 -0.99
CA ARG A 205 8.23 8.57 -1.11
C ARG A 205 6.86 8.08 -0.60
N ARG A 206 5.95 8.98 -0.22
CA ARG A 206 4.61 8.62 0.30
C ARG A 206 3.53 8.83 -0.76
N MET A 207 2.55 7.93 -0.81
CA MET A 207 1.36 8.04 -1.66
C MET A 207 0.64 9.36 -1.36
N LYS A 208 0.42 10.19 -2.38
CA LYS A 208 -0.04 11.58 -2.20
C LYS A 208 -1.38 11.70 -1.46
N ARG A 209 -2.34 10.82 -1.74
CA ARG A 209 -3.64 10.81 -1.03
C ARG A 209 -3.51 10.38 0.43
N LEU A 210 -2.60 9.46 0.72
CA LEU A 210 -2.31 9.07 2.10
C LEU A 210 -1.57 10.20 2.84
N GLU A 211 -0.59 10.84 2.21
CA GLU A 211 0.07 12.04 2.73
C GLU A 211 -0.95 13.12 3.07
N ALA A 212 -1.84 13.49 2.13
CA ALA A 212 -2.89 14.47 2.39
C ALA A 212 -3.76 14.10 3.60
N ARG A 213 -4.19 12.83 3.69
CA ARG A 213 -5.03 12.36 4.80
C ARG A 213 -4.35 12.49 6.16
N LEU A 214 -3.06 12.19 6.23
CA LEU A 214 -2.26 12.21 7.44
C LEU A 214 -1.74 13.62 7.78
N TYR A 215 -1.48 14.44 6.76
CA TYR A 215 -0.89 15.76 6.91
C TYR A 215 -1.92 16.84 7.25
N ILE A 216 -3.16 16.76 6.78
CA ILE A 216 -4.25 17.72 7.13
C ILE A 216 -4.32 17.99 8.66
N PRO A 217 -4.40 16.97 9.55
CA PRO A 217 -4.43 17.23 10.99
C PRO A 217 -3.11 17.80 11.53
N LEU A 218 -1.96 17.40 10.99
CA LEU A 218 -0.66 17.96 11.39
C LEU A 218 -0.53 19.43 11.00
N TYR A 219 -1.05 19.80 9.83
CA TYR A 219 -1.13 21.17 9.35
C TYR A 219 -2.07 21.99 10.23
N GLU A 220 -3.26 21.48 10.56
CA GLU A 220 -4.22 22.16 11.44
C GLU A 220 -3.68 22.41 12.86
N GLU A 221 -2.85 21.50 13.39
CA GLU A 221 -2.25 21.68 14.72
C GLU A 221 -1.10 22.70 14.73
N ASP A 222 -0.36 22.85 13.63
CA ASP A 222 0.79 23.75 13.53
C ASP A 222 0.37 25.19 13.22
N LYS A 223 0.01 25.92 14.27
CA LYS A 223 -0.43 27.33 14.19
C LYS A 223 0.60 28.29 13.60
N GLU A 224 1.87 27.91 13.53
CA GLU A 224 2.92 28.77 12.95
C GLU A 224 2.94 28.68 11.42
N GLU A 225 2.54 27.54 10.85
CA GLU A 225 2.55 27.29 9.40
C GLU A 225 1.15 27.17 8.78
N CYS A 226 0.13 26.94 9.59
CA CYS A 226 -1.24 26.73 9.14
C CYS A 226 -1.85 28.02 8.56
N ASN A 227 -2.21 27.97 7.28
CA ASN A 227 -3.11 28.93 6.66
C ASN A 227 -4.54 28.37 6.70
N GLU A 228 -5.46 29.06 7.38
CA GLU A 228 -6.84 28.60 7.59
C GLU A 228 -7.62 28.44 6.28
N MET A 229 -7.37 29.30 5.29
CA MET A 229 -7.99 29.24 3.97
C MET A 229 -7.55 27.98 3.20
N ILE A 230 -6.24 27.71 3.19
CA ILE A 230 -5.67 26.52 2.53
C ILE A 230 -6.12 25.24 3.24
N LEU A 231 -6.24 25.26 4.57
CA LEU A 231 -6.79 24.14 5.33
C LEU A 231 -8.27 23.89 5.01
N GLU A 232 -9.08 24.94 4.84
CA GLU A 232 -10.48 24.83 4.42
C GLU A 232 -10.57 24.19 3.04
N LEU A 233 -9.78 24.68 2.08
CA LEU A 233 -9.69 24.14 0.72
C LEU A 233 -9.34 22.64 0.75
N ALA A 234 -8.28 22.29 1.46
CA ALA A 234 -7.82 20.91 1.58
C ALA A 234 -8.89 19.96 2.15
N LYS A 235 -9.66 20.40 3.15
CA LYS A 235 -10.72 19.58 3.75
C LYS A 235 -11.92 19.38 2.81
N LEU A 236 -12.34 20.44 2.11
CA LEU A 236 -13.44 20.38 1.16
C LEU A 236 -13.07 19.52 -0.05
N ASP A 237 -11.93 19.82 -0.68
CA ASP A 237 -11.42 19.10 -1.84
C ASP A 237 -11.20 17.61 -1.54
N PHE A 238 -10.55 17.29 -0.41
CA PHE A 238 -10.35 15.90 0.01
C PHE A 238 -11.66 15.13 0.10
N TYR A 239 -12.71 15.75 0.65
CA TYR A 239 -14.03 15.12 0.77
C TYR A 239 -14.71 14.95 -0.59
N LEU A 240 -14.63 15.95 -1.48
CA LEU A 240 -15.19 15.87 -2.83
C LEU A 240 -14.54 14.75 -3.64
N LEU A 241 -13.21 14.67 -3.64
CA LEU A 241 -12.46 13.59 -4.29
C LEU A 241 -12.76 12.23 -3.67
N GLN A 242 -12.83 12.15 -2.34
CA GLN A 242 -13.16 10.89 -1.67
C GLN A 242 -14.51 10.32 -2.12
N ARG A 243 -15.49 11.17 -2.44
CA ARG A 243 -16.78 10.72 -2.99
C ARG A 243 -16.63 10.12 -4.37
N LEU A 244 -15.92 10.81 -5.27
CA LEU A 244 -15.60 10.28 -6.60
C LEU A 244 -14.89 8.93 -6.48
N HIS A 245 -13.87 8.84 -5.62
CA HIS A 245 -13.10 7.61 -5.44
C HIS A 245 -13.93 6.45 -4.90
N ARG A 246 -14.95 6.73 -4.08
CA ARG A 246 -15.88 5.69 -3.61
C ARG A 246 -16.85 5.20 -4.66
N GLU A 247 -17.27 6.07 -5.57
CA GLU A 247 -18.06 5.65 -6.73
C GLU A 247 -17.22 4.75 -7.63
N GLU A 248 -15.96 5.11 -7.86
CA GLU A 248 -15.02 4.31 -8.65
C GLU A 248 -14.72 2.95 -8.00
N VAL A 249 -14.37 2.87 -6.71
CA VAL A 249 -14.09 1.58 -6.05
C VAL A 249 -15.31 0.67 -6.02
N LYS A 250 -16.52 1.24 -5.93
CA LYS A 250 -17.78 0.51 -6.04
C LYS A 250 -17.91 -0.11 -7.43
N GLU A 251 -17.70 0.67 -8.50
CA GLU A 251 -17.73 0.16 -9.87
C GLU A 251 -16.71 -0.98 -10.08
N ILE A 252 -15.50 -0.85 -9.53
CA ILE A 252 -14.48 -1.91 -9.60
C ILE A 252 -14.91 -3.17 -8.86
N CYS A 253 -15.48 -3.04 -7.66
CA CYS A 253 -16.00 -4.19 -6.91
C CYS A 253 -17.19 -4.85 -7.62
N GLU A 254 -18.09 -4.07 -8.22
CA GLU A 254 -19.24 -4.57 -9.01
C GLU A 254 -18.77 -5.30 -10.27
N TRP A 255 -17.79 -4.73 -10.98
CA TRP A 255 -17.16 -5.38 -12.14
C TRP A 255 -16.52 -6.71 -11.74
N TYR A 256 -15.69 -6.71 -10.69
CA TYR A 256 -14.97 -7.91 -10.26
C TYR A 256 -15.89 -9.03 -9.78
N HIS A 257 -17.04 -8.70 -9.18
CA HIS A 257 -18.05 -9.66 -8.72
C HIS A 257 -19.23 -9.86 -9.69
N GLY A 258 -19.15 -9.29 -10.90
CA GLY A 258 -20.18 -9.32 -11.92
C GLY A 258 -20.42 -10.69 -12.57
N LEU A 259 -21.04 -10.68 -13.75
CA LEU A 259 -21.35 -11.89 -14.52
C LEU A 259 -20.09 -12.62 -15.04
N GLU A 260 -19.02 -11.87 -15.30
CA GLU A 260 -17.70 -12.37 -15.75
C GLU A 260 -16.71 -12.50 -14.59
N SER A 261 -17.22 -12.57 -13.36
CA SER A 261 -16.39 -12.69 -12.16
C SER A 261 -15.61 -14.01 -12.14
N PRO A 262 -14.33 -14.02 -11.70
CA PRO A 262 -13.50 -15.21 -11.58
C PRO A 262 -13.91 -16.08 -10.37
N ARG A 263 -15.14 -16.60 -10.37
CA ARG A 263 -15.76 -17.37 -9.29
C ARG A 263 -15.12 -18.75 -9.10
N GLU A 264 -14.50 -19.30 -10.13
CA GLU A 264 -13.81 -20.60 -10.06
C GLU A 264 -12.34 -20.47 -9.64
N LEU A 265 -11.86 -19.26 -9.36
CA LEU A 265 -10.52 -19.02 -8.80
C LEU A 265 -10.55 -19.05 -7.27
N PHE A 266 -11.17 -20.09 -6.70
CA PHE A 266 -11.39 -20.23 -5.25
C PHE A 266 -10.09 -20.28 -4.42
N TYR A 267 -8.96 -20.57 -5.07
CA TYR A 267 -7.62 -20.59 -4.47
C TYR A 267 -6.97 -19.20 -4.42
N ALA A 268 -7.47 -18.24 -5.20
CA ALA A 268 -6.84 -16.95 -5.38
C ALA A 268 -7.31 -15.92 -4.35
N ARG A 269 -6.44 -14.94 -4.08
CA ARG A 269 -6.74 -13.75 -3.31
C ARG A 269 -7.56 -12.79 -4.18
N HIS A 270 -8.84 -12.65 -3.84
CA HIS A 270 -9.72 -11.65 -4.45
C HIS A 270 -9.61 -10.31 -3.72
N ARG A 271 -9.03 -9.30 -4.38
CA ARG A 271 -8.67 -8.00 -3.78
C ARG A 271 -9.03 -6.76 -4.63
N PRO A 272 -10.29 -6.62 -5.11
CA PRO A 272 -10.66 -5.55 -6.05
C PRO A 272 -10.59 -4.14 -5.42
N ALA A 273 -10.96 -3.99 -4.14
CA ALA A 273 -10.89 -2.70 -3.47
C ALA A 273 -9.45 -2.22 -3.33
N GLU A 274 -8.54 -3.16 -3.12
CA GLU A 274 -7.14 -2.85 -2.89
C GLU A 274 -6.41 -2.63 -4.21
N ALA A 275 -6.77 -3.38 -5.27
CA ALA A 275 -6.34 -3.09 -6.65
C ALA A 275 -6.73 -1.65 -7.08
N TYR A 276 -7.96 -1.21 -6.74
CA TYR A 276 -8.35 0.18 -6.94
C TYR A 276 -7.50 1.16 -6.13
N PHE A 277 -7.21 0.85 -4.87
CA PHE A 277 -6.40 1.71 -4.02
C PHE A 277 -4.96 1.87 -4.54
N TRP A 278 -4.38 0.81 -5.13
CA TRP A 278 -3.11 0.90 -5.87
C TRP A 278 -3.20 1.86 -7.06
N ALA A 279 -4.24 1.75 -7.89
CA ALA A 279 -4.43 2.67 -9.01
C ALA A 279 -4.64 4.13 -8.57
N LEU A 280 -5.36 4.35 -7.47
CA LEU A 280 -5.56 5.66 -6.86
C LEU A 280 -4.25 6.35 -6.48
N GLY A 281 -3.24 5.58 -6.10
CA GLY A 281 -1.94 6.12 -5.72
C GLY A 281 -1.08 6.58 -6.89
N VAL A 282 -1.38 6.13 -8.10
CA VAL A 282 -0.64 6.54 -9.32
C VAL A 282 -1.08 7.93 -9.76
N TYR A 283 -2.39 8.16 -9.85
CA TYR A 283 -2.99 9.47 -10.17
C TYR A 283 -4.37 9.57 -9.51
N TYR A 284 -4.60 10.61 -8.71
CA TYR A 284 -5.79 10.75 -7.84
C TYR A 284 -6.75 11.86 -8.29
N GLU A 285 -6.30 12.69 -9.21
CA GLU A 285 -6.98 13.87 -9.73
C GLU A 285 -8.27 13.49 -10.48
N PRO A 286 -9.32 14.33 -10.46
CA PRO A 286 -10.62 13.95 -10.97
C PRO A 286 -10.61 13.65 -12.48
N GLU A 287 -9.78 14.33 -13.27
CA GLU A 287 -9.62 14.12 -14.71
C GLU A 287 -9.16 12.69 -15.07
N TYR A 288 -8.49 12.00 -14.15
CA TYR A 288 -7.93 10.67 -14.38
C TYR A 288 -8.83 9.52 -13.88
N SER A 289 -10.13 9.77 -13.69
CA SER A 289 -11.11 8.76 -13.27
C SER A 289 -11.14 7.52 -14.16
N LYS A 290 -11.25 7.72 -15.48
CA LYS A 290 -11.27 6.61 -16.44
C LYS A 290 -9.93 5.84 -16.49
N PRO A 291 -8.77 6.50 -16.63
CA PRO A 291 -7.47 5.84 -16.48
C PRO A 291 -7.33 5.04 -15.18
N ARG A 292 -7.85 5.55 -14.05
CA ARG A 292 -7.74 4.87 -12.74
C ARG A 292 -8.50 3.57 -12.74
N LYS A 293 -9.73 3.60 -13.24
CA LYS A 293 -10.58 2.41 -13.30
C LYS A 293 -9.97 1.35 -14.20
N LEU A 294 -9.44 1.72 -15.38
CA LEU A 294 -8.78 0.77 -16.28
C LEU A 294 -7.51 0.15 -15.65
N LEU A 295 -6.68 0.98 -14.99
CA LEU A 295 -5.50 0.48 -14.28
C LEU A 295 -5.89 -0.43 -13.10
N ALA A 296 -6.93 -0.08 -12.34
CA ALA A 296 -7.44 -0.90 -11.24
C ALA A 296 -7.91 -2.28 -11.71
N LYS A 297 -8.61 -2.33 -12.85
CA LYS A 297 -9.04 -3.58 -13.49
C LYS A 297 -7.83 -4.45 -13.86
N PHE A 298 -6.83 -3.86 -14.50
CA PHE A 298 -5.58 -4.57 -14.80
C PHE A 298 -4.89 -5.08 -13.53
N ILE A 299 -4.73 -4.25 -12.49
CA ILE A 299 -4.09 -4.67 -11.24
C ILE A 299 -4.87 -5.83 -10.59
N ALA A 300 -6.20 -5.82 -10.68
CA ALA A 300 -7.03 -6.87 -10.12
C ALA A 300 -6.88 -8.25 -10.81
N THR A 301 -6.31 -8.31 -12.03
CA THR A 301 -5.98 -9.58 -12.71
C THR A 301 -4.64 -10.15 -12.29
N ILE A 302 -3.74 -9.34 -11.73
CA ILE A 302 -2.37 -9.75 -11.37
C ILE A 302 -2.38 -10.76 -10.23
N THR A 303 -3.09 -10.47 -9.13
CA THR A 303 -3.09 -11.33 -7.94
C THR A 303 -3.56 -12.76 -8.24
N PRO A 304 -4.68 -12.97 -8.96
CA PRO A 304 -5.08 -14.33 -9.31
C PRO A 304 -4.09 -15.02 -10.25
N TYR A 305 -3.34 -14.28 -11.06
CA TYR A 305 -2.31 -14.87 -11.91
C TYR A 305 -1.16 -15.45 -11.10
N ASP A 306 -0.63 -14.63 -10.19
CA ASP A 306 0.41 -14.98 -9.24
C ASP A 306 -0.01 -16.22 -8.44
N ASP A 307 -1.22 -16.20 -7.89
CA ASP A 307 -1.77 -17.34 -7.15
C ASP A 307 -1.97 -18.60 -8.00
N THR A 308 -2.18 -18.47 -9.31
CA THR A 308 -2.29 -19.62 -10.21
C THR A 308 -0.97 -20.38 -10.31
N PHE A 309 0.16 -19.66 -10.36
CA PHE A 309 1.50 -20.27 -10.43
C PHE A 309 2.02 -20.69 -9.05
N ASP A 310 1.85 -19.85 -8.03
CA ASP A 310 2.46 -20.04 -6.72
C ASP A 310 1.67 -20.96 -5.78
N ASN A 311 0.33 -20.97 -5.92
CA ASN A 311 -0.58 -21.45 -4.87
C ASN A 311 -1.58 -22.51 -5.35
N TYR A 312 -1.45 -22.98 -6.59
CA TYR A 312 -2.43 -23.91 -7.12
C TYR A 312 -1.91 -24.81 -8.22
N GLY A 313 -1.18 -24.23 -9.17
CA GLY A 313 -0.86 -24.89 -10.41
C GLY A 313 0.18 -25.99 -10.28
N LEU A 314 -0.16 -27.16 -10.82
CA LEU A 314 0.81 -28.24 -11.01
C LEU A 314 1.54 -28.05 -12.34
N TRP A 315 2.80 -28.43 -12.43
CA TRP A 315 3.62 -28.31 -13.64
C TRP A 315 2.88 -28.77 -14.93
N LYS A 316 2.26 -29.95 -14.89
CA LYS A 316 1.52 -30.54 -16.03
C LYS A 316 0.29 -29.72 -16.46
N GLU A 317 -0.31 -28.98 -15.54
CA GLU A 317 -1.48 -28.13 -15.79
C GLU A 317 -1.04 -26.72 -16.24
N LEU A 318 0.08 -26.23 -15.69
CA LEU A 318 0.63 -24.92 -15.99
C LEU A 318 1.31 -24.85 -17.36
N GLN A 319 1.88 -25.95 -17.87
CA GLN A 319 2.44 -25.97 -19.23
C GLN A 319 1.43 -25.56 -20.31
N PRO A 320 0.28 -26.25 -20.49
CA PRO A 320 -0.70 -25.85 -21.49
C PRO A 320 -1.35 -24.48 -21.19
N PHE A 321 -1.47 -24.10 -19.91
CA PHE A 321 -1.96 -22.79 -19.51
C PHE A 321 -0.99 -21.66 -19.90
N ALA A 322 0.29 -21.78 -19.57
CA ALA A 322 1.33 -20.82 -19.92
C ALA A 322 1.43 -20.65 -21.44
N ASP A 323 1.32 -21.74 -22.18
CA ASP A 323 1.25 -21.77 -23.64
C ASP A 323 0.11 -20.90 -24.20
N VAL A 324 -1.09 -21.02 -23.63
CA VAL A 324 -2.25 -20.20 -23.99
C VAL A 324 -2.02 -18.73 -23.65
N MET A 325 -1.50 -18.45 -22.45
CA MET A 325 -1.24 -17.08 -21.98
C MET A 325 -0.19 -16.37 -22.84
N GLN A 326 0.90 -17.06 -23.22
CA GLN A 326 1.96 -16.50 -24.05
C GLN A 326 1.51 -16.22 -25.49
N ARG A 327 0.59 -17.05 -26.03
CA ARG A 327 0.04 -16.88 -27.39
C ARG A 327 -1.18 -15.97 -27.45
N TRP A 328 -1.76 -15.61 -26.30
CA TRP A 328 -3.06 -14.94 -26.22
C TRP A 328 -4.15 -15.71 -26.97
N ASP A 329 -4.12 -17.05 -26.86
CA ASP A 329 -4.97 -17.97 -27.63
C ASP A 329 -6.33 -18.20 -26.95
N GLU A 330 -7.31 -17.34 -27.26
CA GLU A 330 -8.67 -17.45 -26.74
C GLU A 330 -9.32 -18.82 -27.03
N LYS A 331 -9.01 -19.44 -28.17
CA LYS A 331 -9.57 -20.76 -28.52
C LYS A 331 -8.89 -21.89 -27.75
N GLY A 332 -7.58 -21.79 -27.56
CA GLY A 332 -6.82 -22.70 -26.72
C GLY A 332 -7.28 -22.65 -25.25
N ALA A 333 -7.64 -21.47 -24.76
CA ALA A 333 -8.17 -21.29 -23.40
C ALA A 333 -9.43 -22.14 -23.14
N GLU A 334 -10.29 -22.34 -24.16
CA GLU A 334 -11.50 -23.17 -24.05
C GLU A 334 -11.21 -24.64 -23.73
N GLN A 335 -10.01 -25.11 -24.04
CA GLN A 335 -9.58 -26.50 -23.84
C GLN A 335 -8.91 -26.73 -22.47
N LEU A 336 -8.63 -25.66 -21.72
CA LEU A 336 -8.00 -25.74 -20.41
C LEU A 336 -8.97 -26.25 -19.35
N GLY A 337 -8.41 -26.71 -18.22
CA GLY A 337 -9.19 -26.97 -17.02
C GLY A 337 -9.97 -25.74 -16.55
N ARG A 338 -11.09 -25.96 -15.88
CA ARG A 338 -12.11 -24.94 -15.56
C ARG A 338 -11.53 -23.62 -15.02
N CYS A 339 -10.68 -23.69 -13.99
CA CYS A 339 -10.10 -22.49 -13.37
C CYS A 339 -9.09 -21.77 -14.28
N TYR A 340 -8.21 -22.49 -14.98
CA TYR A 340 -7.24 -21.91 -15.91
C TYR A 340 -7.91 -21.22 -17.10
N LYS A 341 -8.96 -21.85 -17.63
CA LYS A 341 -9.83 -21.25 -18.66
C LYS A 341 -10.43 -19.94 -18.16
N GLU A 342 -11.03 -19.96 -16.98
CA GLU A 342 -11.70 -18.79 -16.43
C GLU A 342 -10.73 -17.64 -16.15
N TYR A 343 -9.55 -17.94 -15.62
CA TYR A 343 -8.51 -16.94 -15.46
C TYR A 343 -8.04 -16.36 -16.81
N ALA A 344 -7.77 -17.21 -17.80
CA ALA A 344 -7.35 -16.75 -19.13
C ALA A 344 -8.40 -15.84 -19.76
N GLN A 345 -9.68 -16.22 -19.71
CA GLN A 345 -10.80 -15.40 -20.16
C GLN A 345 -10.88 -14.07 -19.39
N PHE A 346 -10.67 -14.09 -18.08
CA PHE A 346 -10.70 -12.88 -17.25
C PHE A 346 -9.59 -11.89 -17.63
N MET A 347 -8.35 -12.37 -17.80
CA MET A 347 -7.23 -11.53 -18.25
C MET A 347 -7.44 -11.01 -19.67
N PHE A 348 -7.81 -11.89 -20.62
CA PHE A 348 -8.02 -11.51 -22.03
C PHE A 348 -9.17 -10.52 -22.17
N GLY A 349 -10.30 -10.76 -21.50
CA GLY A 349 -11.44 -9.86 -21.45
C GLY A 349 -11.07 -8.49 -20.89
N THR A 350 -10.27 -8.44 -19.81
CA THR A 350 -9.77 -7.18 -19.24
C THR A 350 -8.91 -6.41 -20.23
N MET A 351 -8.00 -7.09 -20.94
CA MET A 351 -7.15 -6.45 -21.95
C MET A 351 -7.96 -5.96 -23.15
N ASN A 352 -8.96 -6.72 -23.58
CA ASN A 352 -9.90 -6.31 -24.64
C ASN A 352 -10.74 -5.10 -24.21
N GLU A 353 -11.14 -5.03 -22.93
CA GLU A 353 -11.84 -3.86 -22.38
C GLU A 353 -10.94 -2.62 -22.37
N ILE A 354 -9.68 -2.76 -21.93
CA ILE A 354 -8.69 -1.69 -21.97
C ILE A 354 -8.52 -1.19 -23.40
N GLU A 355 -8.29 -2.09 -24.37
CA GLU A 355 -8.14 -1.74 -25.78
C GLU A 355 -9.37 -1.00 -26.33
N GLY A 356 -10.57 -1.51 -26.04
CA GLY A 356 -11.84 -0.91 -26.48
C GLY A 356 -12.15 0.44 -25.83
N ALA A 357 -11.58 0.72 -24.65
CA ALA A 357 -11.78 1.96 -23.93
C ALA A 357 -10.86 3.10 -24.41
N LEU A 358 -9.80 2.81 -25.18
CA LEU A 358 -8.90 3.84 -25.72
C LEU A 358 -9.58 4.65 -26.87
N PRO A 359 -9.24 5.94 -27.06
CA PRO A 359 -9.75 6.76 -28.15
C PRO A 359 -9.53 6.12 -29.52
N LYS A 360 -10.48 6.34 -30.45
CA LYS A 360 -10.33 5.92 -31.85
C LYS A 360 -9.07 6.57 -32.44
N GLY A 361 -8.18 5.74 -32.98
CA GLY A 361 -6.88 6.19 -33.50
C GLY A 361 -5.70 5.96 -32.56
N THR A 362 -5.96 5.59 -31.28
CA THR A 362 -4.89 5.09 -30.41
C THR A 362 -4.29 3.83 -31.03
N PRO A 363 -2.97 3.75 -31.23
CA PRO A 363 -2.37 2.59 -31.86
C PRO A 363 -2.61 1.32 -31.03
N ARG A 364 -3.27 0.31 -31.61
CA ARG A 364 -3.47 -1.01 -30.97
C ARG A 364 -2.15 -1.62 -30.48
N LYS A 365 -1.04 -1.28 -31.14
CA LYS A 365 0.32 -1.68 -30.73
C LYS A 365 0.66 -1.29 -29.29
N ASN A 366 0.08 -0.23 -28.72
CA ASN A 366 0.34 0.18 -27.34
C ASN A 366 -0.14 -0.90 -26.35
N VAL A 367 -1.32 -1.48 -26.59
CA VAL A 367 -1.84 -2.59 -25.78
C VAL A 367 -1.04 -3.87 -26.04
N ASN A 368 -0.55 -4.08 -27.26
CA ASN A 368 0.33 -5.22 -27.56
C ASN A 368 1.63 -5.17 -26.76
N VAL A 369 2.22 -4.00 -26.50
CA VAL A 369 3.39 -3.90 -25.61
C VAL A 369 3.07 -4.41 -24.20
N ILE A 370 1.89 -4.09 -23.65
CA ILE A 370 1.45 -4.63 -22.36
C ILE A 370 1.36 -6.17 -22.44
N LYS A 371 0.75 -6.69 -23.50
CA LYS A 371 0.60 -8.13 -23.75
C LYS A 371 1.95 -8.84 -23.85
N ASP A 372 2.92 -8.25 -24.55
CA ASP A 372 4.27 -8.76 -24.71
C ASP A 372 5.00 -8.82 -23.36
N ILE A 373 4.87 -7.78 -22.52
CA ILE A 373 5.44 -7.77 -21.17
C ILE A 373 4.81 -8.88 -20.31
N ILE A 374 3.49 -9.05 -20.34
CA ILE A 374 2.80 -10.14 -19.61
C ILE A 374 3.25 -11.52 -20.11
N THR A 375 3.54 -11.66 -21.41
CA THR A 375 4.15 -12.87 -21.98
C THR A 375 5.53 -13.13 -21.37
N GLU A 376 6.37 -12.11 -21.19
CA GLU A 376 7.65 -12.26 -20.47
C GLU A 376 7.45 -12.62 -19.00
N VAL A 377 6.45 -12.05 -18.32
CA VAL A 377 6.09 -12.47 -16.96
C VAL A 377 5.71 -13.95 -16.91
N CYS A 378 4.90 -14.42 -17.86
CA CYS A 378 4.51 -15.83 -17.95
C CYS A 378 5.73 -16.76 -18.06
N LYS A 379 6.70 -16.40 -18.91
CA LYS A 379 7.96 -17.14 -19.05
C LYS A 379 8.78 -17.13 -17.77
N GLY A 380 8.83 -15.99 -17.08
CA GLY A 380 9.47 -15.85 -15.78
C GLY A 380 8.82 -16.76 -14.73
N TYR A 381 7.50 -16.77 -14.62
CA TYR A 381 6.78 -17.66 -13.69
C TYR A 381 7.01 -19.15 -13.99
N VAL A 382 7.07 -19.55 -15.27
CA VAL A 382 7.43 -20.93 -15.62
C VAL A 382 8.84 -21.27 -15.13
N THR A 383 9.79 -20.32 -15.22
CA THR A 383 11.16 -20.48 -14.73
C THR A 383 11.20 -20.58 -13.20
N GLU A 384 10.47 -19.71 -12.49
CA GLU A 384 10.40 -19.73 -11.04
C GLU A 384 9.81 -21.03 -10.49
N ILE A 385 8.79 -21.58 -11.16
CA ILE A 385 8.24 -22.88 -10.78
C ILE A 385 9.24 -24.01 -10.99
N ASP A 386 9.98 -24.00 -12.10
CA ASP A 386 11.04 -24.99 -12.31
C ASP A 386 12.07 -24.90 -11.19
N TRP A 387 12.44 -23.69 -10.74
CA TRP A 387 13.32 -23.49 -9.58
C TRP A 387 12.73 -24.04 -8.28
N ARG A 388 11.44 -23.78 -8.01
CA ARG A 388 10.73 -24.31 -6.83
C ARG A 388 10.73 -25.84 -6.84
N ASP A 389 10.29 -26.45 -7.93
CA ASP A 389 10.08 -27.89 -8.02
C ASP A 389 11.42 -28.66 -8.06
N SER A 390 12.47 -28.09 -8.67
CA SER A 390 13.83 -28.62 -8.66
C SER A 390 14.63 -28.27 -7.39
N LYS A 391 14.09 -27.39 -6.52
CA LYS A 391 14.76 -26.81 -5.35
C LYS A 391 16.07 -26.09 -5.70
N TYR A 392 16.13 -25.53 -6.91
CA TYR A 392 17.25 -24.72 -7.33
C TYR A 392 17.22 -23.36 -6.63
N ILE A 393 18.36 -22.98 -6.06
CA ILE A 393 18.57 -21.64 -5.51
C ILE A 393 19.60 -20.97 -6.42
N PRO A 394 19.18 -20.07 -7.33
CA PRO A 394 20.07 -19.38 -8.26
C PRO A 394 21.03 -18.41 -7.53
N PRO A 395 22.16 -18.02 -8.17
CA PRO A 395 22.88 -16.79 -7.82
C PRO A 395 21.93 -15.58 -7.88
N LEU A 396 22.17 -14.57 -7.04
CA LEU A 396 21.31 -13.40 -6.89
C LEU A 396 21.11 -12.64 -8.22
N LYS A 397 22.15 -12.54 -9.05
CA LYS A 397 22.04 -11.89 -10.36
C LYS A 397 21.10 -12.64 -11.31
N GLU A 398 21.18 -13.97 -11.33
CA GLU A 398 20.28 -14.82 -12.14
C GLU A 398 18.84 -14.71 -11.63
N HIS A 399 18.67 -14.77 -10.30
CA HIS A 399 17.38 -14.55 -9.64
C HIS A 399 16.76 -13.23 -10.09
N LEU A 400 17.45 -12.10 -9.90
CA LEU A 400 16.92 -10.77 -10.20
C LEU A 400 16.60 -10.58 -11.69
N GLN A 401 17.34 -11.21 -12.61
CA GLN A 401 17.02 -11.15 -14.03
C GLN A 401 15.60 -11.66 -14.34
N ILE A 402 15.14 -12.67 -13.61
CA ILE A 402 13.79 -13.22 -13.74
C ILE A 402 12.80 -12.48 -12.83
N THR A 403 13.12 -12.33 -11.55
CA THR A 403 12.15 -11.87 -10.55
C THR A 403 11.79 -10.39 -10.66
N LEU A 404 12.62 -9.59 -11.33
CA LEU A 404 12.29 -8.20 -11.67
C LEU A 404 11.20 -8.12 -12.74
N VAL A 405 11.10 -9.11 -13.64
CA VAL A 405 10.01 -9.18 -14.62
C VAL A 405 8.74 -9.69 -13.93
N THR A 406 8.84 -10.79 -13.18
CA THR A 406 7.67 -11.44 -12.54
C THR A 406 7.02 -10.63 -11.42
N CYS A 407 7.66 -9.58 -10.91
CA CYS A 407 7.04 -8.68 -9.94
C CYS A 407 5.90 -7.82 -10.51
N PHE A 408 5.63 -7.88 -11.83
CA PHE A 408 4.59 -7.12 -12.55
C PHE A 408 4.77 -5.61 -12.66
N TYR A 409 5.75 -4.99 -11.98
CA TYR A 409 5.88 -3.53 -11.97
C TYR A 409 6.18 -2.95 -13.35
N TRP A 410 6.86 -3.70 -14.23
CA TRP A 410 7.03 -3.30 -15.62
C TRP A 410 5.69 -3.22 -16.36
N ALA A 411 4.83 -4.24 -16.20
CA ALA A 411 3.50 -4.25 -16.81
C ALA A 411 2.58 -3.19 -16.21
N ILE A 412 2.65 -2.93 -14.90
CA ILE A 412 1.87 -1.87 -14.23
C ILE A 412 2.29 -0.50 -14.75
N ASN A 413 3.59 -0.22 -14.85
CA ASN A 413 4.10 1.03 -15.43
C ASN A 413 3.62 1.21 -16.88
N CYS A 414 3.77 0.17 -17.70
CA CYS A 414 3.33 0.21 -19.09
C CYS A 414 1.81 0.46 -19.20
N THR A 415 1.01 -0.24 -18.42
CA THR A 415 -0.45 -0.06 -18.40
C THR A 415 -0.83 1.33 -17.93
N ALA A 416 -0.21 1.85 -16.86
CA ALA A 416 -0.45 3.20 -16.34
C ALA A 416 -0.23 4.25 -17.44
N PHE A 417 0.86 4.13 -18.21
CA PHE A 417 1.14 5.05 -19.31
C PHE A 417 0.07 4.95 -20.40
N VAL A 418 -0.22 3.72 -20.86
CA VAL A 418 -1.17 3.48 -21.96
C VAL A 418 -2.57 3.99 -21.64
N VAL A 419 -3.06 3.78 -20.41
CA VAL A 419 -4.40 4.23 -20.01
C VAL A 419 -4.45 5.72 -19.66
N PHE A 420 -3.32 6.33 -19.29
CA PHE A 420 -3.19 7.77 -19.06
C PHE A 420 -3.34 8.57 -20.35
N GLN A 421 -2.86 8.03 -21.49
CA GLN A 421 -2.98 8.55 -22.87
C GLN A 421 -2.24 9.86 -23.14
N GLU A 422 -2.16 10.77 -22.17
CA GLU A 422 -1.50 12.05 -22.31
C GLU A 422 0.00 11.85 -22.58
N SER A 423 0.46 12.45 -23.68
CA SER A 423 1.86 12.45 -24.11
C SER A 423 2.46 11.07 -24.45
N VAL A 424 1.64 10.02 -24.64
CA VAL A 424 2.11 8.70 -25.06
C VAL A 424 2.33 8.65 -26.57
N THR A 425 3.60 8.54 -27.00
CA THR A 425 3.98 8.38 -28.42
C THR A 425 4.48 6.97 -28.72
N GLU A 426 4.71 6.66 -30.00
CA GLU A 426 5.33 5.40 -30.40
C GLU A 426 6.73 5.24 -29.84
N GLU A 427 7.53 6.31 -29.83
CA GLU A 427 8.89 6.33 -29.29
C GLU A 427 8.88 6.03 -27.79
N VAL A 428 7.91 6.58 -27.05
CA VAL A 428 7.72 6.27 -25.62
C VAL A 428 7.41 4.78 -25.42
N MET A 429 6.58 4.18 -26.29
CA MET A 429 6.24 2.76 -26.17
C MET A 429 7.39 1.84 -26.55
N ILE A 430 8.22 2.21 -27.55
CA ILE A 430 9.46 1.50 -27.89
C ILE A 430 10.46 1.60 -26.74
N TRP A 431 10.58 2.76 -26.10
CA TRP A 431 11.40 2.94 -24.92
C TRP A 431 10.91 2.07 -23.75
N MET A 432 9.59 2.06 -23.48
CA MET A 432 8.97 1.25 -22.43
C MET A 432 9.16 -0.25 -22.67
N SER A 433 9.05 -0.72 -23.92
CA SER A 433 9.25 -2.14 -24.26
C SER A 433 10.72 -2.60 -24.13
N GLY A 434 11.67 -1.67 -24.05
CA GLY A 434 13.08 -1.96 -23.78
C GLY A 434 13.44 -2.20 -22.30
N PHE A 435 12.43 -2.22 -21.41
CA PHE A 435 12.59 -2.31 -19.96
C PHE A 435 13.57 -1.23 -19.43
N PRO A 436 13.18 0.06 -19.48
CA PRO A 436 14.09 1.17 -19.22
C PRO A 436 14.53 1.25 -17.74
N GLN A 437 15.66 1.92 -17.48
CA GLN A 437 16.33 1.89 -16.17
C GLN A 437 15.42 2.33 -15.01
N ILE A 438 14.75 3.48 -15.12
CA ILE A 438 13.79 3.93 -14.08
C ILE A 438 12.69 2.89 -13.75
N VAL A 439 12.25 2.12 -14.73
CA VAL A 439 11.26 1.05 -14.54
C VAL A 439 11.92 -0.19 -13.93
N LYS A 440 13.14 -0.56 -14.35
CA LYS A 440 13.95 -1.60 -13.71
C LYS A 440 14.20 -1.29 -12.23
N ASP A 441 14.59 -0.07 -11.91
CA ASP A 441 14.83 0.36 -10.53
C ASP A 441 13.55 0.31 -9.69
N SER A 442 12.40 0.70 -10.28
CA SER A 442 11.10 0.52 -9.64
C SER A 442 10.80 -0.96 -9.34
N CYS A 443 11.19 -1.86 -10.25
CA CYS A 443 11.07 -3.31 -10.03
C CYS A 443 12.04 -3.80 -8.94
N ILE A 444 13.26 -3.25 -8.86
CA ILE A 444 14.25 -3.58 -7.81
C ILE A 444 13.70 -3.18 -6.45
N VAL A 445 13.24 -1.94 -6.30
CA VAL A 445 12.62 -1.46 -5.06
C VAL A 445 11.46 -2.38 -4.67
N SER A 446 10.57 -2.69 -5.61
CA SER A 446 9.41 -3.55 -5.34
C SER A 446 9.82 -4.96 -4.91
N ARG A 447 10.62 -5.65 -5.73
CA ARG A 447 11.03 -7.04 -5.54
C ARG A 447 11.82 -7.23 -4.25
N LEU A 448 12.84 -6.42 -4.02
CA LEU A 448 13.70 -6.59 -2.85
C LEU A 448 12.93 -6.30 -1.55
N MET A 449 12.12 -5.25 -1.53
CA MET A 449 11.29 -4.97 -0.36
C MET A 449 10.26 -6.07 -0.11
N ASP A 450 9.72 -6.70 -1.16
CA ASP A 450 8.82 -7.86 -1.04
C ASP A 450 9.53 -9.07 -0.46
N ASP A 451 10.65 -9.44 -1.04
CA ASP A 451 11.42 -10.60 -0.63
C ASP A 451 11.94 -10.47 0.80
N ILE A 452 12.36 -9.28 1.24
CA ILE A 452 12.80 -9.02 2.62
C ILE A 452 11.66 -9.27 3.62
N VAL A 453 10.47 -8.75 3.31
CA VAL A 453 9.30 -8.78 4.21
C VAL A 453 8.62 -10.15 4.20
N ALA A 454 8.54 -10.78 3.05
CA ALA A 454 7.92 -12.09 2.86
C ALA A 454 8.86 -13.27 3.17
N HIS A 455 10.18 -13.05 3.31
CA HIS A 455 11.18 -14.12 3.42
C HIS A 455 10.81 -15.24 4.39
N ALA A 456 10.38 -14.91 5.61
CA ALA A 456 10.04 -15.92 6.62
C ALA A 456 8.86 -16.80 6.18
N PHE A 457 7.85 -16.20 5.55
CA PHE A 457 6.67 -16.90 5.07
C PHE A 457 6.96 -17.79 3.86
N GLU A 458 7.64 -17.24 2.86
CA GLU A 458 7.97 -17.98 1.64
C GLU A 458 8.87 -19.18 1.95
N THR A 459 9.82 -19.00 2.86
CA THR A 459 10.72 -20.08 3.32
C THR A 459 9.95 -21.18 4.04
N GLU A 460 9.00 -20.85 4.93
CA GLU A 460 8.24 -21.87 5.66
C GLU A 460 7.33 -22.72 4.76
N ARG A 461 6.89 -22.14 3.64
CA ARG A 461 6.01 -22.77 2.67
C ARG A 461 6.74 -23.52 1.55
N ASN A 462 8.07 -23.53 1.59
CA ASN A 462 8.94 -24.10 0.55
C ASN A 462 8.62 -23.55 -0.85
N ASN A 463 8.36 -22.25 -0.96
CA ASN A 463 8.17 -21.59 -2.24
C ASN A 463 9.53 -21.29 -2.93
N VAL A 464 9.51 -20.59 -4.06
CA VAL A 464 10.69 -20.08 -4.76
C VAL A 464 11.63 -19.36 -3.77
N ALA A 465 12.95 -19.57 -3.94
CA ALA A 465 13.94 -18.93 -3.09
C ALA A 465 13.86 -17.41 -3.23
N THR A 466 13.73 -16.68 -2.11
CA THR A 466 13.71 -15.21 -2.13
C THR A 466 15.11 -14.62 -2.36
N ALA A 467 15.20 -13.35 -2.73
CA ALA A 467 16.48 -12.64 -2.85
C ALA A 467 17.35 -12.74 -1.58
N VAL A 468 16.74 -12.77 -0.39
CA VAL A 468 17.46 -13.00 0.89
C VAL A 468 18.12 -14.37 0.89
N THR A 469 17.39 -15.43 0.50
CA THR A 469 17.93 -16.79 0.41
C THR A 469 19.05 -16.90 -0.63
N CYS A 470 18.87 -16.29 -1.80
CA CYS A 470 19.87 -16.26 -2.87
C CYS A 470 21.15 -15.54 -2.41
N TYR A 471 21.02 -14.38 -1.76
CA TYR A 471 22.16 -13.63 -1.21
C TYR A 471 22.92 -14.44 -0.16
N MET A 472 22.21 -15.01 0.82
CA MET A 472 22.84 -15.82 1.89
C MET A 472 23.62 -17.00 1.31
N LYS A 473 23.09 -17.66 0.29
CA LYS A 473 23.74 -18.80 -0.36
C LYS A 473 24.98 -18.37 -1.16
N GLU A 474 24.91 -17.27 -1.89
CA GLU A 474 26.01 -16.82 -2.76
C GLU A 474 27.19 -16.27 -1.96
N TYR A 475 26.92 -15.53 -0.88
CA TYR A 475 27.94 -14.83 -0.09
C TYR A 475 28.28 -15.50 1.25
N ASP A 476 27.70 -16.65 1.55
CA ASP A 476 27.82 -17.35 2.85
C ASP A 476 27.57 -16.40 4.04
N SER A 477 26.50 -15.61 3.94
CA SER A 477 26.18 -14.54 4.88
C SER A 477 25.06 -14.90 5.85
N THR A 478 24.97 -14.16 6.95
CA THR A 478 23.79 -14.21 7.83
C THR A 478 22.58 -13.57 7.15
N LYS A 479 21.38 -13.86 7.70
CA LYS A 479 20.13 -13.24 7.25
C LYS A 479 20.15 -11.72 7.47
N GLU A 480 20.69 -11.28 8.60
CA GLU A 480 20.78 -9.86 8.96
C GLU A 480 21.69 -9.09 8.00
N GLU A 481 22.83 -9.67 7.62
CA GLU A 481 23.74 -9.10 6.63
C GLU A 481 23.08 -9.04 5.25
N ALA A 482 22.41 -10.11 4.83
CA ALA A 482 21.67 -10.13 3.56
C ALA A 482 20.57 -9.06 3.51
N ILE A 483 19.73 -8.97 4.55
CA ILE A 483 18.67 -7.95 4.64
C ILE A 483 19.28 -6.54 4.59
N LYS A 484 20.37 -6.29 5.31
CA LYS A 484 21.05 -5.00 5.29
C LYS A 484 21.59 -4.65 3.90
N ALA A 485 22.21 -5.60 3.22
CA ALA A 485 22.73 -5.41 1.87
C ALA A 485 21.60 -5.10 0.87
N LEU A 486 20.53 -5.89 0.89
CA LEU A 486 19.38 -5.69 -0.01
C LEU A 486 18.63 -4.38 0.27
N TRP A 487 18.56 -3.92 1.52
CA TRP A 487 18.03 -2.57 1.82
C TRP A 487 18.92 -1.45 1.26
N ASN A 488 20.24 -1.64 1.23
CA ASN A 488 21.12 -0.68 0.56
C ASN A 488 20.86 -0.66 -0.95
N ASP A 489 20.61 -1.83 -1.56
CA ASP A 489 20.26 -1.91 -2.98
C ASP A 489 18.92 -1.21 -3.28
N VAL A 490 17.94 -1.32 -2.38
CA VAL A 490 16.70 -0.53 -2.45
C VAL A 490 16.98 0.98 -2.40
N GLU A 491 17.83 1.43 -1.47
CA GLU A 491 18.18 2.86 -1.38
C GLU A 491 19.03 3.36 -2.55
N ASN A 492 19.78 2.48 -3.21
CA ASN A 492 20.51 2.80 -4.44
C ASN A 492 19.55 2.92 -5.62
N ALA A 493 18.62 1.97 -5.79
CA ALA A 493 17.60 2.03 -6.83
C ALA A 493 16.74 3.30 -6.73
N TRP A 494 16.40 3.77 -5.52
CA TRP A 494 15.73 5.07 -5.35
C TRP A 494 16.56 6.26 -5.87
N LYS A 495 17.88 6.24 -5.66
CA LYS A 495 18.78 7.29 -6.17
C LYS A 495 18.93 7.20 -7.68
N ASP A 496 19.01 5.99 -8.24
CA ASP A 496 19.04 5.76 -9.68
C ASP A 496 17.75 6.29 -10.33
N MET A 497 16.58 6.01 -9.74
CA MET A 497 15.30 6.58 -10.18
C MET A 497 15.29 8.11 -10.13
N ASN A 498 15.83 8.73 -9.07
CA ASN A 498 15.93 10.20 -8.98
C ASN A 498 16.82 10.75 -10.10
N GLU A 499 17.94 10.08 -10.40
CA GLU A 499 18.87 10.49 -11.45
C GLU A 499 18.24 10.40 -12.85
N GLU A 500 17.61 9.25 -13.14
CA GLU A 500 16.89 9.01 -14.39
C GLU A 500 15.74 10.03 -14.55
N TYR A 501 14.97 10.28 -13.48
CA TYR A 501 13.89 11.26 -13.49
C TYR A 501 14.41 12.66 -13.85
N LEU A 502 15.60 13.06 -13.37
CA LEU A 502 16.21 14.33 -13.74
C LEU A 502 16.69 14.32 -15.20
N LYS A 503 17.40 13.27 -15.64
CA LYS A 503 18.12 13.23 -16.92
C LYS A 503 17.26 12.89 -18.15
N LEU A 504 16.21 12.08 -18.03
CA LEU A 504 15.39 11.58 -19.17
C LEU A 504 14.47 12.66 -19.77
N THR A 505 15.03 13.72 -20.38
CA THR A 505 14.25 14.86 -20.91
C THR A 505 13.46 14.55 -22.17
N SER A 506 13.78 13.44 -22.84
CA SER A 506 13.04 12.94 -24.01
C SER A 506 11.68 12.33 -23.66
N ILE A 507 11.45 11.96 -22.40
CA ILE A 507 10.19 11.41 -21.93
C ILE A 507 9.44 12.49 -21.11
N PRO A 508 8.14 12.73 -21.37
CA PRO A 508 7.32 13.66 -20.60
C PRO A 508 7.38 13.39 -19.09
N SER A 509 7.53 14.45 -18.30
CA SER A 509 7.56 14.36 -16.83
C SER A 509 6.26 13.79 -16.25
N SER A 510 5.12 14.07 -16.88
CA SER A 510 3.78 13.55 -16.54
C SER A 510 3.68 12.03 -16.64
N LEU A 511 4.54 11.39 -17.46
CA LEU A 511 4.65 9.95 -17.56
C LEU A 511 5.66 9.39 -16.55
N LEU A 512 6.88 9.93 -16.51
CA LEU A 512 7.92 9.42 -15.61
C LEU A 512 7.55 9.50 -14.12
N ILE A 513 6.80 10.54 -13.72
CA ILE A 513 6.35 10.68 -12.33
C ILE A 513 5.45 9.52 -11.90
N GLN A 514 4.76 8.85 -12.84
CA GLN A 514 3.91 7.70 -12.52
C GLN A 514 4.75 6.52 -12.01
N SER A 515 5.97 6.32 -12.54
CA SER A 515 6.90 5.29 -12.04
C SER A 515 7.29 5.55 -10.58
N VAL A 516 7.48 6.83 -10.22
CA VAL A 516 7.73 7.24 -8.83
C VAL A 516 6.47 7.05 -7.98
N SER A 517 5.30 7.47 -8.46
CA SER A 517 4.02 7.31 -7.74
C SER A 517 3.67 5.84 -7.46
N ILE A 518 3.94 4.94 -8.41
CA ILE A 518 3.80 3.49 -8.21
C ILE A 518 4.68 3.01 -7.06
N MET A 519 5.92 3.52 -6.93
CA MET A 519 6.79 3.15 -5.82
C MET A 519 6.38 3.77 -4.49
N ASN A 520 5.81 4.96 -4.52
CA ASN A 520 5.26 5.60 -3.33
C ASN A 520 4.16 4.75 -2.69
N ASN A 521 3.37 4.03 -3.50
CA ASN A 521 2.39 3.07 -3.01
C ASN A 521 3.06 1.94 -2.23
N ARG A 522 4.12 1.37 -2.79
CA ARG A 522 4.85 0.26 -2.17
C ARG A 522 5.47 0.65 -0.84
N VAL A 523 6.14 1.80 -0.77
CA VAL A 523 6.75 2.28 0.48
C VAL A 523 5.67 2.59 1.52
N SER A 524 4.57 3.23 1.10
CA SER A 524 3.46 3.55 2.00
C SER A 524 2.82 2.31 2.61
N LYS A 525 2.70 1.23 1.85
CA LYS A 525 2.24 -0.07 2.35
C LYS A 525 3.18 -0.63 3.41
N LEU A 526 4.49 -0.63 3.14
CA LEU A 526 5.44 -1.24 4.08
C LEU A 526 5.61 -0.46 5.37
N ALA A 527 5.45 0.87 5.31
CA ALA A 527 5.42 1.70 6.50
C ALA A 527 4.17 1.45 7.38
N SER A 528 3.05 1.05 6.78
CA SER A 528 1.85 0.69 7.54
C SER A 528 1.89 -0.75 8.08
N ASP A 529 2.65 -1.64 7.43
CA ASP A 529 2.87 -3.04 7.83
C ASP A 529 4.01 -3.23 8.88
N ASP A 530 4.60 -2.15 9.42
CA ASP A 530 5.89 -2.16 10.16
C ASP A 530 6.08 -3.34 11.16
N PRO A 531 6.96 -4.31 10.85
CA PRO A 531 7.29 -5.41 11.76
C PRO A 531 8.11 -4.98 12.99
N MET A 532 8.76 -3.81 12.99
CA MET A 532 9.52 -3.28 14.14
C MET A 532 8.64 -2.73 15.26
N LYS A 533 7.40 -2.32 14.99
CA LYS A 533 6.39 -2.05 16.05
C LYS A 533 5.93 -3.33 16.77
N HIS A 534 6.25 -4.51 16.23
CA HIS A 534 5.80 -5.81 16.72
C HIS A 534 6.91 -6.67 17.36
N VAL A 535 8.07 -6.09 17.66
CA VAL A 535 9.13 -6.72 18.46
C VAL A 535 8.82 -6.56 19.96
N GLY A 536 7.73 -7.19 20.40
CA GLY A 536 7.34 -7.35 21.80
C GLY A 536 7.04 -8.82 22.13
N PRO A 537 7.09 -9.26 23.40
CA PRO A 537 7.12 -10.68 23.77
C PRO A 537 5.79 -11.45 23.60
N THR A 538 4.72 -10.83 23.09
CA THR A 538 3.37 -11.40 23.13
C THR A 538 2.90 -11.82 21.73
N GLY A 539 2.66 -13.11 21.56
CA GLY A 539 2.57 -13.81 20.28
C GLY A 539 1.24 -13.79 19.53
N ASP A 540 0.28 -12.91 19.83
CA ASP A 540 -1.06 -12.96 19.21
C ASP A 540 -1.35 -11.87 18.15
N ASP A 541 -0.58 -10.77 18.09
CA ASP A 541 -0.77 -9.71 17.08
C ASP A 541 0.00 -9.97 15.76
N ARG A 542 0.57 -11.17 15.60
CA ARG A 542 1.49 -11.55 14.50
C ARG A 542 0.81 -11.90 13.16
N GLN A 543 -0.50 -11.68 13.03
CA GLN A 543 -1.31 -12.36 12.00
C GLN A 543 -1.77 -11.52 10.81
N GLU A 544 -1.45 -10.22 10.73
CA GLU A 544 -1.95 -9.36 9.64
C GLU A 544 -0.89 -8.89 8.62
N ALA A 545 0.40 -9.12 8.88
CA ALA A 545 1.47 -8.64 8.02
C ALA A 545 2.28 -9.80 7.41
N ASN A 546 2.34 -9.81 6.08
CA ASN A 546 3.28 -10.51 5.19
C ASN A 546 2.66 -11.67 4.38
N ALA A 547 3.36 -12.08 3.31
CA ALA A 547 3.07 -13.05 2.23
C ALA A 547 2.85 -12.41 0.84
N ALA A 548 3.74 -12.76 -0.10
CA ALA A 548 3.70 -12.63 -1.56
C ALA A 548 3.16 -11.33 -2.20
N ALA A 549 4.03 -10.66 -2.97
CA ALA A 549 3.94 -9.84 -4.21
C ALA A 549 2.62 -9.14 -4.64
N ALA A 550 1.49 -9.55 -4.11
CA ALA A 550 0.15 -9.08 -4.43
C ALA A 550 -0.79 -8.98 -3.20
N VAL A 551 -0.26 -8.82 -1.97
CA VAL A 551 -1.11 -8.53 -0.79
C VAL A 551 -1.53 -7.04 -0.73
N PRO A 552 -2.81 -6.76 -0.41
CA PRO A 552 -3.39 -5.43 -0.30
C PRO A 552 -2.69 -4.50 0.69
N PHE A 553 -2.84 -3.18 0.54
CA PHE A 553 -2.63 -2.25 1.65
C PHE A 553 -3.47 -2.70 2.85
N ASP A 554 -2.96 -2.50 4.07
CA ASP A 554 -3.73 -2.81 5.27
C ASP A 554 -5.10 -2.10 5.24
N ALA A 555 -6.08 -2.73 5.89
CA ALA A 555 -7.45 -2.25 5.86
C ALA A 555 -7.58 -0.83 6.45
N LEU A 556 -6.71 -0.45 7.38
CA LEU A 556 -6.72 0.83 8.06
C LEU A 556 -6.35 1.94 7.09
N THR A 557 -5.32 1.74 6.28
CA THR A 557 -4.84 2.71 5.30
C THR A 557 -5.90 3.01 4.24
N ILE A 558 -6.50 1.95 3.68
CA ILE A 558 -7.59 2.09 2.71
C ILE A 558 -8.80 2.77 3.36
N ALA A 559 -9.16 2.37 4.59
CA ALA A 559 -10.26 3.02 5.31
C ALA A 559 -9.97 4.49 5.64
N ALA A 560 -8.73 4.84 5.96
CA ALA A 560 -8.35 6.22 6.28
C ALA A 560 -8.59 7.13 5.07
N VAL A 561 -8.26 6.65 3.87
CA VAL A 561 -8.39 7.42 2.63
C VAL A 561 -9.79 7.33 2.02
N LEU A 562 -10.41 6.15 1.95
CA LEU A 562 -11.72 5.96 1.29
C LEU A 562 -12.92 6.11 2.23
N LEU A 563 -12.75 5.89 3.54
CA LEU A 563 -13.83 6.03 4.54
C LEU A 563 -13.66 7.26 5.44
N GLY A 564 -12.48 7.89 5.45
CA GLY A 564 -12.20 9.07 6.28
C GLY A 564 -11.92 8.73 7.75
N ALA A 565 -11.68 7.46 8.09
CA ALA A 565 -11.38 7.03 9.45
C ALA A 565 -10.09 7.69 9.98
N SER A 566 -10.12 8.22 11.21
CA SER A 566 -8.94 8.86 11.85
C SER A 566 -8.12 7.91 12.71
N SER A 567 -8.68 6.73 13.00
CA SER A 567 -8.04 5.58 13.62
C SER A 567 -9.01 4.41 13.50
N ILE A 568 -8.51 3.18 13.37
CA ILE A 568 -9.29 1.98 13.66
C ILE A 568 -8.58 1.23 14.79
N SER A 569 -9.25 1.02 15.91
CA SER A 569 -8.75 0.12 16.96
C SER A 569 -9.33 -1.26 16.71
N VAL A 570 -8.50 -2.29 16.60
CA VAL A 570 -8.96 -3.68 16.65
C VAL A 570 -9.07 -4.07 18.13
N LYS A 571 -10.27 -4.45 18.60
CA LYS A 571 -10.38 -5.20 19.86
C LYS A 571 -10.99 -6.56 19.57
N THR A 572 -10.22 -7.60 19.80
CA THR A 572 -10.71 -8.95 19.97
C THR A 572 -11.47 -9.01 21.29
N ARG A 573 -12.78 -9.33 21.23
CA ARG A 573 -13.59 -9.57 22.42
C ARG A 573 -13.87 -11.06 22.49
N THR A 574 -13.16 -11.78 23.36
CA THR A 574 -13.48 -13.17 23.68
C THR A 574 -14.80 -13.18 24.44
N LEU A 575 -15.90 -13.50 23.75
CA LEU A 575 -17.20 -13.69 24.39
C LEU A 575 -17.21 -15.06 25.06
N TYR A 576 -16.86 -15.10 26.35
CA TYR A 576 -17.16 -16.26 27.19
C TYR A 576 -18.69 -16.35 27.34
N HIS A 577 -19.31 -17.24 26.56
CA HIS A 577 -20.66 -17.71 26.85
C HIS A 577 -20.60 -18.60 28.10
N HIS A 578 -20.85 -18.00 29.27
CA HIS A 578 -21.24 -18.76 30.46
C HIS A 578 -22.62 -19.39 30.19
N ARG A 579 -22.63 -20.69 29.90
CA ARG A 579 -23.80 -21.54 30.15
C ARG A 579 -24.09 -21.50 31.65
N GLY A 580 -25.37 -21.41 31.99
CA GLY A 580 -25.84 -21.19 33.34
C GLY A 580 -25.28 -22.16 34.36
N GLN A 581 -24.91 -21.61 35.51
CA GLN A 581 -24.96 -22.32 36.77
C GLN A 581 -25.59 -21.40 37.81
N GLU A 582 -26.46 -22.02 38.58
CA GLU A 582 -27.37 -21.45 39.54
C GLU A 582 -26.65 -20.64 40.62
N ARG A 583 -27.38 -19.67 41.17
CA ARG A 583 -27.00 -18.96 42.38
C ARG A 583 -26.77 -19.96 43.50
N CYS A 584 -25.55 -20.04 44.02
CA CYS A 584 -25.32 -20.45 45.39
C CYS A 584 -24.51 -19.36 46.10
N SER A 585 -25.15 -18.79 47.10
CA SER A 585 -24.59 -17.90 48.11
C SER A 585 -23.62 -18.65 49.03
N GLN A 586 -22.49 -18.04 49.37
CA GLN A 586 -22.00 -17.79 50.75
C GLN A 586 -20.47 -17.63 50.81
N ASN A 587 -20.05 -16.53 51.45
CA ASN A 587 -18.93 -16.35 52.38
C ASN A 587 -17.51 -16.87 52.07
N SER A 588 -16.62 -15.91 51.73
CA SER A 588 -15.31 -15.57 52.33
C SER A 588 -14.22 -16.68 52.53
N PRO A 589 -12.96 -16.32 52.91
CA PRO A 589 -11.86 -16.10 51.96
C PRO A 589 -10.61 -16.97 52.26
N THR A 590 -9.49 -16.65 51.59
CA THR A 590 -8.09 -17.08 51.89
C THR A 590 -7.79 -18.56 51.51
N THR A 591 -6.68 -18.93 50.84
CA THR A 591 -5.30 -18.46 50.99
C THR A 591 -4.45 -18.89 49.77
N CYS A 592 -3.49 -18.02 49.46
CA CYS A 592 -2.30 -18.21 48.63
C CYS A 592 -1.43 -19.41 49.10
N LEU A 593 -0.75 -20.13 48.19
CA LEU A 593 0.72 -20.35 48.19
C LEU A 593 1.20 -21.32 47.09
N LEU A 594 1.98 -20.77 46.16
CA LEU A 594 3.31 -21.19 45.69
C LEU A 594 3.61 -22.65 45.28
N CYS A 595 3.96 -22.76 43.99
CA CYS A 595 5.20 -23.33 43.44
C CYS A 595 5.69 -24.72 43.92
N ARG A 596 5.75 -25.70 43.00
CA ARG A 596 6.95 -26.10 42.24
C ARG A 596 6.66 -27.33 41.35
N LYS A 597 7.31 -27.33 40.18
CA LYS A 597 7.36 -28.33 39.10
C LYS A 597 7.96 -29.71 39.58
N PRO A 598 8.39 -30.60 38.67
CA PRO A 598 7.68 -31.54 37.78
C PRO A 598 8.19 -33.00 38.01
N LEU A 599 7.67 -34.03 37.31
CA LEU A 599 8.31 -35.32 36.95
C LEU A 599 7.15 -36.28 36.56
N GLU A 600 6.96 -36.62 35.29
CA GLU A 600 7.59 -37.72 34.52
C GLU A 600 6.96 -39.11 34.72
N SER A 601 6.73 -39.74 33.56
CA SER A 601 6.75 -41.18 33.25
C SER A 601 5.48 -42.05 33.44
N ALA A 602 5.06 -42.57 32.27
CA ALA A 602 4.77 -43.97 31.93
C ALA A 602 3.66 -44.76 32.66
N GLY A 603 2.81 -45.42 31.87
CA GLY A 603 1.89 -46.46 32.34
C GLY A 603 0.96 -46.98 31.25
N GLU A 604 1.20 -48.22 30.83
CA GLU A 604 0.63 -48.96 29.70
C GLU A 604 -0.88 -49.32 29.78
N ALA A 605 -1.46 -49.45 28.58
CA ALA A 605 -2.31 -50.52 28.02
C ALA A 605 -3.40 -51.24 28.86
N LYS A 606 -4.62 -51.32 28.28
CA LYS A 606 -5.27 -52.55 27.72
C LYS A 606 -6.80 -52.39 27.62
N GLY A 607 -7.41 -52.95 26.56
CA GLY A 607 -8.79 -53.47 26.61
C GLY A 607 -9.73 -53.13 25.45
N LEU A 608 -9.65 -53.89 24.34
CA LEU A 608 -10.77 -54.25 23.44
C LEU A 608 -11.72 -55.24 24.17
N PRO A 609 -12.99 -55.55 23.75
CA PRO A 609 -13.49 -55.83 22.36
C PRO A 609 -14.87 -55.18 22.01
N ALA A 610 -15.24 -54.86 20.77
CA ALA A 610 -15.66 -55.65 19.58
C ALA A 610 -17.02 -56.39 19.69
N THR A 611 -17.99 -56.05 18.80
CA THR A 611 -18.89 -56.93 17.97
C THR A 611 -20.04 -56.10 17.34
N ASN A 612 -20.13 -56.01 15.98
CA ASN A 612 -21.08 -56.70 15.05
C ASN A 612 -22.47 -56.02 14.91
N LEU A 613 -23.22 -55.95 13.79
CA LEU A 613 -23.16 -56.46 12.41
C LEU A 613 -24.26 -55.74 11.55
N LEU A 614 -23.94 -55.41 10.29
CA LEU A 614 -24.69 -55.57 9.01
C LEU A 614 -26.22 -55.26 8.81
N ASN A 615 -26.47 -54.44 7.76
CA ASN A 615 -27.24 -54.72 6.51
C ASN A 615 -28.58 -54.02 6.13
N HIS A 616 -28.55 -53.53 4.87
CA HIS A 616 -29.57 -53.49 3.78
C HIS A 616 -30.27 -52.17 3.33
N LEU A 617 -29.80 -51.69 2.16
CA LEU A 617 -30.48 -51.34 0.88
C LEU A 617 -31.92 -50.75 0.88
N HIS A 618 -32.11 -49.53 0.36
CA HIS A 618 -32.51 -49.25 -1.04
C HIS A 618 -32.65 -47.73 -1.28
N GLY A 619 -32.51 -47.32 -2.55
CA GLY A 619 -32.23 -45.95 -2.95
C GLY A 619 -33.43 -45.01 -3.09
N GLN A 620 -33.11 -43.72 -3.16
CA GLN A 620 -33.83 -42.66 -3.86
C GLN A 620 -32.89 -41.45 -3.99
N THR A 621 -32.56 -41.05 -5.22
CA THR A 621 -32.02 -39.72 -5.52
C THR A 621 -33.06 -38.66 -5.15
N PRO A 622 -32.63 -37.51 -4.56
CA PRO A 622 -32.78 -36.26 -5.31
C PRO A 622 -31.69 -35.20 -5.05
N SER A 623 -31.32 -34.50 -6.14
CA SER A 623 -30.90 -33.08 -6.22
C SER A 623 -29.61 -32.60 -5.51
N PRO A 624 -28.79 -31.73 -6.15
CA PRO A 624 -27.52 -31.30 -5.60
C PRO A 624 -27.73 -30.31 -4.46
N HIS A 625 -27.39 -30.73 -3.24
CA HIS A 625 -27.23 -29.84 -2.11
C HIS A 625 -25.95 -28.99 -2.28
N PHE A 626 -26.14 -27.69 -2.52
CA PHE A 626 -25.12 -26.68 -2.28
C PHE A 626 -24.61 -26.75 -0.83
N PRO A 627 -23.31 -26.61 -0.55
CA PRO A 627 -22.84 -26.36 0.80
C PRO A 627 -23.32 -24.96 1.23
N LYS A 628 -24.33 -24.90 2.11
CA LYS A 628 -24.64 -23.69 2.88
C LYS A 628 -23.51 -23.44 3.87
N GLY A 629 -22.56 -22.61 3.46
CA GLY A 629 -21.50 -22.07 4.30
C GLY A 629 -21.15 -20.66 3.86
N SER A 630 -22.14 -19.77 3.76
CA SER A 630 -21.87 -18.35 3.53
C SER A 630 -21.36 -17.72 4.83
N THR A 631 -20.05 -17.54 4.95
CA THR A 631 -19.44 -16.68 5.96
C THR A 631 -20.05 -15.29 5.82
N THR A 632 -20.97 -14.93 6.71
CA THR A 632 -21.62 -13.62 6.67
C THR A 632 -20.85 -12.70 7.59
N ILE A 633 -19.94 -11.93 7.02
CA ILE A 633 -19.31 -10.81 7.71
C ILE A 633 -20.36 -9.69 7.82
N VAL A 634 -20.87 -9.44 9.03
CA VAL A 634 -21.91 -8.41 9.24
C VAL A 634 -21.24 -7.09 9.61
N TRP A 635 -21.37 -6.10 8.72
CA TRP A 635 -20.99 -4.71 8.98
C TRP A 635 -22.15 -3.98 9.65
N LYS A 636 -21.98 -3.55 10.91
CA LYS A 636 -23.01 -2.82 11.65
C LYS A 636 -22.51 -1.42 12.00
N GLN A 637 -23.14 -0.42 11.40
CA GLN A 637 -22.94 0.99 11.73
C GLN A 637 -23.71 1.32 13.01
N THR A 638 -23.02 1.72 14.08
CA THR A 638 -23.69 2.18 15.32
C THR A 638 -23.41 3.65 15.57
N SER A 639 -24.47 4.48 15.53
CA SER A 639 -24.40 5.87 15.97
C SER A 639 -24.69 5.96 17.48
N GLN A 640 -23.71 6.37 18.28
CA GLN A 640 -23.96 6.71 19.68
C GLN A 640 -24.68 8.07 19.76
N LYS A 641 -26.03 8.06 19.74
CA LYS A 641 -26.82 9.22 20.18
C LYS A 641 -26.65 9.40 21.69
N ARG A 642 -25.70 10.24 22.13
CA ARG A 642 -25.72 10.79 23.49
C ARG A 642 -26.88 11.77 23.61
N ARG A 643 -27.99 11.34 24.24
CA ARG A 643 -29.03 12.27 24.71
C ARG A 643 -28.45 13.10 25.86
N GLY A 644 -28.30 14.40 25.66
CA GLY A 644 -27.91 15.38 26.68
C GLY A 644 -28.10 16.81 26.17
N ALA A 645 -28.78 17.65 26.96
CA ALA A 645 -29.30 18.99 26.66
C ALA A 645 -28.26 20.03 26.16
N PRO A 646 -28.68 21.13 25.52
CA PRO A 646 -27.78 22.02 24.78
C PRO A 646 -27.02 22.99 25.71
N ARG A 647 -25.69 23.05 25.57
CA ARG A 647 -24.87 24.20 26.00
C ARG A 647 -23.98 24.67 24.86
N ARG A 648 -23.96 25.99 24.68
CA ARG A 648 -23.32 26.76 23.59
C ARG A 648 -21.80 26.54 23.51
N GLY A 649 -21.28 26.62 22.29
CA GLY A 649 -19.88 26.94 21.99
C GLY A 649 -18.90 25.76 21.94
N ARG A 650 -18.89 24.97 20.86
CA ARG A 650 -17.72 24.16 20.45
C ARG A 650 -17.56 24.21 18.94
N ARG A 651 -16.31 24.42 18.48
CA ARG A 651 -15.87 24.26 17.08
C ARG A 651 -16.26 22.86 16.56
N PRO A 652 -16.47 22.68 15.24
CA PRO A 652 -16.89 21.40 14.67
C PRO A 652 -15.88 20.31 15.05
N SER A 653 -16.34 19.26 15.69
CA SER A 653 -15.58 18.01 15.84
C SER A 653 -16.22 16.96 14.94
N TRP A 654 -15.40 16.19 14.26
CA TRP A 654 -15.83 15.05 13.44
C TRP A 654 -16.85 14.13 14.16
N PRO A 655 -17.84 13.57 13.45
CA PRO A 655 -18.73 12.55 14.00
C PRO A 655 -17.95 11.31 14.48
N LYS A 656 -18.50 10.62 15.48
CA LYS A 656 -18.02 9.29 15.91
C LYS A 656 -18.79 8.23 15.14
N GLU A 657 -18.14 7.55 14.22
CA GLU A 657 -18.71 6.41 13.49
C GLU A 657 -18.08 5.13 14.02
N GLU A 658 -18.84 4.21 14.60
CA GLU A 658 -18.35 2.87 14.96
C GLU A 658 -18.80 1.87 13.89
N LEU A 659 -17.83 1.20 13.26
CA LEU A 659 -18.04 0.22 12.20
C LEU A 659 -17.70 -1.18 12.74
N LYS A 660 -18.70 -1.94 13.18
CA LYS A 660 -18.47 -3.28 13.74
C LYS A 660 -18.48 -4.33 12.64
N VAL A 661 -17.55 -5.28 12.73
CA VAL A 661 -17.43 -6.43 11.86
C VAL A 661 -17.65 -7.67 12.71
N GLU A 662 -18.58 -8.53 12.33
CA GLU A 662 -18.78 -9.83 12.97
C GLU A 662 -18.50 -10.93 11.96
N ASP A 663 -17.41 -11.67 12.13
CA ASP A 663 -17.20 -12.96 11.47
C ASP A 663 -17.90 -14.05 12.30
N ARG A 664 -18.82 -14.79 11.67
CA ARG A 664 -19.58 -15.87 12.32
C ARG A 664 -18.93 -17.25 12.20
N SER A 665 -17.74 -17.35 11.60
CA SER A 665 -17.06 -18.62 11.36
C SER A 665 -16.04 -19.00 12.45
N THR A 666 -15.60 -18.04 13.26
CA THR A 666 -14.62 -18.24 14.35
C THR A 666 -15.24 -17.89 15.70
N LYS A 667 -14.76 -18.50 16.79
CA LYS A 667 -15.21 -18.16 18.17
C LYS A 667 -14.68 -16.78 18.63
N ASP A 668 -13.94 -16.09 17.76
CA ASP A 668 -13.30 -14.81 18.02
C ASP A 668 -13.97 -13.72 17.20
N VAL A 669 -14.59 -12.76 17.89
CA VAL A 669 -15.20 -11.59 17.24
C VAL A 669 -14.12 -10.52 17.08
N VAL A 670 -13.71 -10.25 15.84
CA VAL A 670 -12.81 -9.14 15.50
C VAL A 670 -13.64 -7.87 15.32
N VAL A 671 -13.71 -7.04 16.37
CA VAL A 671 -14.45 -5.77 16.30
C VAL A 671 -13.49 -4.65 15.92
N PHE A 672 -13.67 -4.10 14.73
CA PHE A 672 -13.04 -2.85 14.33
C PHE A 672 -13.79 -1.68 14.96
N TYR A 673 -13.07 -0.71 15.50
CA TYR A 673 -13.62 0.52 16.04
C TYR A 673 -13.05 1.67 15.23
N VAL A 674 -13.82 2.21 14.30
CA VAL A 674 -13.49 3.52 13.74
C VAL A 674 -13.73 4.54 14.85
N THR A 675 -12.71 5.28 15.24
CA THR A 675 -12.85 6.31 16.28
C THR A 675 -12.19 7.61 15.85
N ASN A 676 -12.93 8.72 16.03
CA ASN A 676 -12.33 10.04 16.16
C ASN A 676 -11.92 10.22 17.62
N GLU A 677 -10.75 9.73 18.01
CA GLU A 677 -10.22 10.01 19.34
C GLU A 677 -9.60 11.41 19.39
N LYS A 678 -10.26 12.32 20.11
CA LYS A 678 -9.53 13.41 20.78
C LYS A 678 -8.80 12.78 21.97
N LEU A 679 -7.47 12.85 21.96
CA LEU A 679 -6.62 12.64 23.12
C LEU A 679 -7.19 13.43 24.30
N LYS A 680 -7.85 12.74 25.24
CA LYS A 680 -8.21 13.33 26.52
C LYS A 680 -6.95 13.33 27.37
N GLY A 681 -6.35 14.51 27.51
CA GLY A 681 -5.36 14.76 28.55
C GLY A 681 -5.91 14.33 29.90
N LYS A 682 -5.14 13.49 30.59
CA LYS A 682 -5.29 13.27 32.03
C LYS A 682 -5.17 14.63 32.70
N ARG A 683 -6.26 15.14 33.28
CA ARG A 683 -6.13 16.09 34.38
C ARG A 683 -5.93 15.25 35.64
N SER A 684 -4.89 15.65 36.38
CA SER A 684 -4.46 15.17 37.70
C SER A 684 -5.61 14.79 38.63
#